data_AF-A0A3L7TMG2-F1
#
_entry.id   AF-A0A3L7TMG2-F1
#
_cell.length_a   1.000
_cell.length_b   1.000
_cell.length_c   1.000
_cell.angle_alpha   90.00
_cell.angle_beta   90.00
_cell.angle_gamma   90.00
#
_symmetry.space_group_name_H-M   'P 1'
#
loop_
_entity.id
_entity.type
_entity.pdbx_description
1 polymer ?
#
loop_
_entity_poly.entity_id
_entity_poly.type
_entity_poly.pdbx_seq_one_letter_code
_entity_poly.pdbx_strand_id
1 'polypeptide(L)'
;MSDASTPRALRQLLARTPRASRVDSLRTSLRGMLAIAKRDFYSAFVAATGWIVLAIVGIVASVTFFAGSFDEGTPASLRTALLATGWALLATAPAISMRAFSEEFRLKTWETLFAAPLGVTALVLGKALACAGLVAVSLLPVALLALPLEIYSTPDYGEIACGLLGLFLAGMSAAAIGIAVSTTTASQTVAFLGAFFSWLGLVAGSRILVNALPLEYAPIAAACDPLQRLEGFALGLFDSGAVAFFVAIIVVSLVAGIVSLERIRDRAARTRVGRGTRIVEGALFLTVTLCAVVAATAMFSQPALRYELDATKTRRYSLAPSTTALLEQLNGPWQVLLFVDATAADKAVLRQIDEVLERFHEANPNIDARRIDPSDPAASGAFEEALASIVATRAGDLARAEDAIRRGLTTYELFRASAASQPAGLRAAAQTLPTDSTVRRALEQVAALFAQVNSDGEQFATRVNELSRTTASRPLPDIEGARSALAQGFRVWGDQLASAAALFAQWRADPVLPSALRAVVSSRIDPYEQLAASMQTARQELEALPTMEFNALGRELMQGDAAVVAGAGHLAVVPAWRIFPRAIAAGEDRVTYSWSFRGEEVLTGALRSISSQSMPEVVFVHSERDSLLRAKQDGSELAAVTDALRSAGFSVREWTPGRGERPTPVVGTTQVFVIIPALRRGQFDLSREERLLAEEAARLINDGAPVLLTAGRSMLAVMGQADPWQRLLAPFGLEPDAARVVLEMTATADGTPEVRPWQLIERVPANSALSSRLRGRAILLNQAMRIRIADPLPEGVRVEVAVEVEPSTVRWLADDWRENEVREVPVQKRFSQPLPVAVMAERKLPVGSQRVMLVGSGGWLLTSVADLSDSLGGGRTALVNPGNREMLLASVSWLAGREDLLDAGLSGREVARIEGLTPNMRRVWSVSVSAILALAPMALGALVIQRRRRRA
;
A
#
# COMPACT_ATOMS: atom_id res chain seq x y z
N MET A 1 23.34 89.44 17.85
CA MET A 1 24.01 89.48 19.17
C MET A 1 22.99 88.92 20.15
N SER A 2 22.86 87.60 20.29
CA SER A 2 23.69 86.64 21.05
C SER A 2 23.47 86.71 22.58
N ASP A 3 22.70 85.76 23.10
CA ASP A 3 22.90 85.11 24.42
C ASP A 3 21.88 83.95 24.49
N ALA A 4 22.21 82.67 24.38
CA ALA A 4 23.14 81.82 25.15
C ALA A 4 22.68 81.48 26.58
N SER A 5 21.51 80.85 26.74
CA SER A 5 21.21 80.05 27.94
C SER A 5 20.26 78.89 27.66
N THR A 6 20.76 77.81 27.08
CA THR A 6 20.14 76.48 27.20
C THR A 6 20.98 75.68 28.20
N PRO A 7 20.41 75.19 29.31
CA PRO A 7 21.18 74.71 30.45
C PRO A 7 21.93 73.40 30.14
N ARG A 8 23.17 73.29 30.64
CA ARG A 8 24.03 72.09 30.63
C ARG A 8 23.31 70.80 31.09
N ALA A 9 22.21 70.92 31.85
CA ALA A 9 21.36 69.82 32.28
C ALA A 9 20.68 69.07 31.12
N LEU A 10 20.30 69.75 30.03
CA LEU A 10 19.61 69.10 28.90
C LEU A 10 20.56 68.25 28.04
N ARG A 11 21.84 68.63 27.94
CA ARG A 11 22.87 67.84 27.25
C ARG A 11 23.29 66.58 28.04
N GLN A 12 23.23 66.59 29.37
CA GLN A 12 23.50 65.39 30.17
C GLN A 12 22.31 64.41 30.20
N LEU A 13 21.08 64.88 30.07
CA LEU A 13 19.88 64.03 29.98
C LEU A 13 19.72 63.36 28.61
N LEU A 14 20.13 64.01 27.52
CA LEU A 14 20.07 63.44 26.16
C LEU A 14 21.26 62.52 25.82
N ALA A 15 22.30 62.45 26.66
CA ALA A 15 23.43 61.54 26.49
C ALA A 15 23.19 60.12 27.05
N ARG A 16 22.02 59.85 27.66
CA ARG A 16 21.62 58.51 28.09
C ARG A 16 20.53 57.96 27.18
N THR A 17 20.90 57.56 25.97
CA THR A 17 20.06 56.66 25.17
C THR A 17 20.12 55.25 25.80
N PRO A 18 19.01 54.69 26.34
CA PRO A 18 19.01 53.37 26.97
C PRO A 18 19.01 52.20 25.97
N ARG A 19 19.17 52.48 24.66
CA ARG A 19 19.20 51.45 23.60
C ARG A 19 20.60 50.87 23.37
N ALA A 20 21.67 51.64 23.51
CA ALA A 20 23.04 51.14 23.33
C ALA A 20 23.47 50.16 24.44
N SER A 21 23.10 50.46 25.70
CA SER A 21 23.46 49.64 26.86
C SER A 21 22.77 48.26 26.89
N ARG A 22 21.54 48.14 26.35
CA ARG A 22 20.79 46.87 26.33
C ARG A 22 21.32 45.92 25.25
N VAL A 23 21.77 46.44 24.11
CA VAL A 23 22.40 45.63 23.05
C VAL A 23 23.78 45.15 23.49
N ASP A 24 24.56 46.01 24.16
CA ASP A 24 25.86 45.62 24.69
C ASP A 24 25.75 44.64 25.86
N SER A 25 24.74 44.76 26.74
CA SER A 25 24.49 43.77 27.79
C SER A 25 24.07 42.40 27.23
N LEU A 26 23.26 42.38 26.17
CA LEU A 26 22.86 41.15 25.48
C LEU A 26 24.06 40.49 24.78
N ARG A 27 24.90 41.29 24.08
CA ARG A 27 26.13 40.80 23.44
C ARG A 27 27.12 40.23 24.45
N THR A 28 27.28 40.89 25.60
CA THR A 28 28.16 40.42 26.69
C THR A 28 27.64 39.13 27.30
N SER A 29 26.31 39.02 27.51
CA SER A 29 25.66 37.80 28.02
C SER A 29 25.76 36.63 27.04
N LEU A 30 25.58 36.87 25.75
CA LEU A 30 25.73 35.86 24.69
C LEU A 30 27.18 35.36 24.58
N ARG A 31 28.16 36.27 24.61
CA ARG A 31 29.59 35.91 24.61
C ARG A 31 29.98 35.11 25.85
N GLY A 32 29.48 35.49 27.02
CA GLY A 32 29.69 34.73 28.26
C GLY A 32 29.07 33.34 28.24
N MET A 33 27.84 33.23 27.73
CA MET A 33 27.13 31.95 27.56
C MET A 33 27.92 31.00 26.64
N LEU A 34 28.36 31.48 25.48
CA LEU A 34 29.16 30.71 24.53
C LEU A 34 30.55 30.35 25.09
N ALA A 35 31.16 31.23 25.88
CA ALA A 35 32.43 30.95 26.54
C ALA A 35 32.31 29.80 27.54
N ILE A 36 31.24 29.79 28.35
CA ILE A 36 30.94 28.68 29.27
C ILE A 36 30.65 27.40 28.49
N ALA A 37 29.80 27.49 27.46
CA ALA A 37 29.44 26.34 26.64
C ALA A 37 30.68 25.68 26.02
N LYS A 38 31.57 26.50 25.43
CA LYS A 38 32.83 26.04 24.83
C LYS A 38 33.78 25.43 25.87
N ARG A 39 33.91 26.08 27.03
CA ARG A 39 34.77 25.58 28.13
C ARG A 39 34.29 24.22 28.61
N ASP A 40 33.00 24.08 28.92
CA ASP A 40 32.44 22.86 29.50
C ASP A 40 32.37 21.73 28.47
N PHE A 41 32.03 22.03 27.21
CA PHE A 41 32.10 21.08 26.10
C PHE A 41 33.52 20.55 25.91
N TYR A 42 34.52 21.44 25.85
CA TYR A 42 35.93 21.03 25.71
C TYR A 42 36.41 20.25 26.94
N SER A 43 36.01 20.66 28.15
CA SER A 43 36.33 19.96 29.40
C SER A 43 35.87 18.51 29.38
N ALA A 44 34.72 18.21 28.78
CA ALA A 44 34.20 16.85 28.68
C ALA A 44 35.05 15.91 27.81
N PHE A 45 35.76 16.43 26.80
CA PHE A 45 36.70 15.67 25.96
C PHE A 45 38.15 15.74 26.44
N VAL A 46 38.49 16.74 27.24
CA VAL A 46 39.75 16.78 28.00
C VAL A 46 39.72 15.75 29.13
N ALA A 47 38.55 15.55 29.73
CA ALA A 47 38.25 14.41 30.59
C ALA A 47 37.92 13.17 29.75
N ALA A 48 37.97 11.97 30.35
CA ALA A 48 37.61 10.73 29.67
C ALA A 48 36.09 10.58 29.42
N THR A 49 35.25 11.45 29.99
CA THR A 49 33.78 11.28 30.04
C THR A 49 33.13 11.34 28.66
N GLY A 50 33.49 12.31 27.81
CA GLY A 50 32.91 12.43 26.47
C GLY A 50 33.23 11.20 25.61
N TRP A 51 34.48 10.74 25.65
CA TRP A 51 34.94 9.56 24.90
C TRP A 51 34.23 8.27 25.33
N ILE A 52 34.00 8.08 26.64
CA ILE A 52 33.28 6.91 27.16
C ILE A 52 31.82 6.92 26.68
N VAL A 53 31.15 8.07 26.72
CA VAL A 53 29.76 8.20 26.24
C VAL A 53 29.66 7.85 24.76
N LEU A 54 30.58 8.35 23.91
CA LEU A 54 30.63 8.01 22.49
C LEU A 54 30.81 6.51 22.27
N ALA A 55 31.70 5.87 23.04
CA ALA A 55 31.94 4.44 22.94
C ALA A 55 30.70 3.60 23.33
N ILE A 56 30.01 3.97 24.42
CA ILE A 56 28.81 3.25 24.87
C ILE A 56 27.68 3.37 23.84
N VAL A 57 27.39 4.59 23.36
CA VAL A 57 26.35 4.80 22.35
C VAL A 57 26.71 4.09 21.04
N GLY A 58 27.99 4.17 20.63
CA GLY A 58 28.48 3.48 19.45
C GLY A 58 28.32 1.96 19.52
N ILE A 59 28.67 1.33 20.64
CA ILE A 59 28.50 -0.12 20.85
C ILE A 59 27.03 -0.52 20.82
N VAL A 60 26.17 0.19 21.56
CA VAL A 60 24.74 -0.16 21.61
C VAL A 60 24.11 -0.04 20.23
N ALA A 61 24.39 1.06 19.52
CA ALA A 61 23.88 1.29 18.18
C ALA A 61 24.40 0.24 17.18
N SER A 62 25.70 -0.08 17.20
CA SER A 62 26.30 -1.01 16.25
C SER A 62 25.81 -2.45 16.47
N VAL A 63 25.80 -2.92 17.72
CA VAL A 63 25.37 -4.30 18.03
C VAL A 63 23.92 -4.51 17.63
N THR A 64 23.04 -3.56 17.93
CA THR A 64 21.61 -3.67 17.60
C THR A 64 21.35 -3.51 16.10
N PHE A 65 22.11 -2.66 15.40
CA PHE A 65 22.07 -2.55 13.94
C PHE A 65 22.46 -3.87 13.25
N PHE A 66 23.62 -4.44 13.59
CA PHE A 66 24.11 -5.66 12.95
C PHE A 66 23.31 -6.91 13.32
N ALA A 67 22.73 -6.94 14.53
CA ALA A 67 21.87 -8.04 14.95
C ALA A 67 20.46 -7.98 14.34
N GLY A 68 19.89 -6.78 14.15
CA GLY A 68 18.47 -6.62 13.83
C GLY A 68 18.11 -5.96 12.50
N SER A 69 19.05 -5.31 11.81
CA SER A 69 18.75 -4.52 10.59
C SER A 69 19.69 -4.76 9.41
N PHE A 70 20.92 -5.24 9.65
CA PHE A 70 21.92 -5.47 8.60
C PHE A 70 22.01 -6.97 8.25
N ASP A 71 21.07 -7.44 7.44
CA ASP A 71 21.04 -8.78 6.88
C ASP A 71 20.69 -8.73 5.38
N GLU A 72 20.97 -9.80 4.65
CA GLU A 72 20.56 -9.89 3.25
C GLU A 72 19.02 -9.90 3.14
N GLY A 73 18.45 -9.10 2.23
CA GLY A 73 17.01 -9.02 2.02
C GLY A 73 16.22 -8.18 3.04
N THR A 74 16.87 -7.63 4.08
CA THR A 74 16.19 -6.73 5.03
C THR A 74 16.06 -5.30 4.49
N PRO A 75 15.04 -4.53 4.94
CA PRO A 75 14.93 -3.11 4.58
C PRO A 75 16.14 -2.31 5.05
N ALA A 76 16.67 -1.44 4.20
CA ALA A 76 17.80 -0.56 4.54
C ALA A 76 17.39 0.58 5.50
N SER A 77 17.21 0.25 6.77
CA SER A 77 16.74 1.15 7.83
C SER A 77 17.66 1.12 9.06
N LEU A 78 17.79 2.27 9.73
CA LEU A 78 18.51 2.41 11.01
C LEU A 78 17.58 2.35 12.24
N ARG A 79 16.28 2.08 12.04
CA ARG A 79 15.26 2.16 13.11
C ARG A 79 15.64 1.38 14.37
N THR A 80 16.08 0.13 14.23
CA THR A 80 16.43 -0.72 15.38
C THR A 80 17.56 -0.09 16.20
N ALA A 81 18.57 0.46 15.53
CA ALA A 81 19.70 1.14 16.16
C ALA A 81 19.28 2.47 16.81
N LEU A 82 18.39 3.22 16.17
CA LEU A 82 17.85 4.47 16.69
C LEU A 82 17.07 4.23 17.99
N LEU A 83 16.16 3.25 18.02
CA LEU A 83 15.36 2.93 19.21
C LEU A 83 16.23 2.39 20.36
N ALA A 84 17.19 1.51 20.06
CA ALA A 84 18.14 1.05 21.05
C ALA A 84 18.99 2.19 21.62
N THR A 85 19.38 3.15 20.78
CA THR A 85 20.08 4.36 21.23
C THR A 85 19.19 5.22 22.12
N GLY A 86 17.88 5.30 21.86
CA GLY A 86 16.92 5.97 22.74
C GLY A 86 16.96 5.42 24.17
N TRP A 87 17.02 4.09 24.30
CA TRP A 87 17.22 3.42 25.59
C TRP A 87 18.61 3.68 26.18
N ALA A 88 19.67 3.72 25.36
CA ALA A 88 21.00 4.09 25.85
C ALA A 88 21.07 5.54 26.36
N LEU A 89 20.34 6.47 25.73
CA LEU A 89 20.24 7.87 26.14
C LEU A 89 19.60 8.04 27.52
N LEU A 90 18.71 7.13 27.92
CA LEU A 90 18.13 7.11 29.27
C LEU A 90 19.21 7.04 30.36
N ALA A 91 20.33 6.35 30.11
CA ALA A 91 21.46 6.28 31.02
C ALA A 91 22.55 7.33 30.71
N THR A 92 22.88 7.52 29.44
CA THR A 92 24.02 8.36 29.05
C THR A 92 23.73 9.87 29.16
N ALA A 93 22.50 10.34 28.91
CA ALA A 93 22.17 11.76 29.05
C ALA A 93 22.22 12.27 30.51
N PRO A 94 21.74 11.52 31.52
CA PRO A 94 22.03 11.79 32.93
C PRO A 94 23.52 11.83 33.25
N ALA A 95 24.32 10.92 32.68
CA ALA A 95 25.77 10.89 32.90
C ALA A 95 26.49 12.11 32.31
N ILE A 96 26.02 12.63 31.17
CA ILE A 96 26.53 13.88 30.56
C ILE A 96 26.22 15.09 31.45
N SER A 97 25.00 15.16 31.99
CA SER A 97 24.51 16.34 32.70
C SER A 97 24.79 16.35 34.21
N MET A 98 25.07 15.20 34.84
CA MET A 98 25.27 15.09 36.29
C MET A 98 26.33 16.06 36.83
N ARG A 99 27.39 16.34 36.07
CA ARG A 99 28.53 17.17 36.49
C ARG A 99 28.27 18.68 36.35
N ALA A 100 27.20 19.08 35.65
CA ALA A 100 26.96 20.45 35.25
C ALA A 100 27.11 21.46 36.41
N PHE A 101 26.35 21.29 37.50
CA PHE A 101 26.48 22.13 38.70
C PHE A 101 26.98 21.38 39.94
N SER A 102 26.74 20.07 40.03
CA SER A 102 27.16 19.29 41.21
C SER A 102 28.69 19.34 41.44
N GLU A 103 29.47 19.40 40.37
CA GLU A 103 30.92 19.51 40.45
C GLU A 103 31.37 20.89 40.94
N GLU A 104 30.71 21.95 40.47
CA GLU A 104 30.99 23.33 40.90
C GLU A 104 30.66 23.52 42.40
N PHE A 105 29.59 22.86 42.89
CA PHE A 105 29.28 22.82 44.32
C PHE A 105 30.28 22.01 45.13
N ARG A 106 30.67 20.83 44.63
CA ARG A 106 31.67 19.98 45.29
C ARG A 106 33.02 20.66 45.41
N LEU A 107 33.45 21.36 44.36
CA LEU A 107 34.73 22.06 44.28
C LEU A 107 34.68 23.48 44.88
N LYS A 108 33.51 23.94 45.33
CA LYS A 108 33.27 25.31 45.83
C LYS A 108 33.60 26.43 44.84
N THR A 109 33.68 26.11 43.55
CA THR A 109 33.94 27.08 42.47
C THR A 109 32.71 27.87 42.05
N TRP A 110 31.53 27.48 42.54
CA TRP A 110 30.26 28.17 42.31
C TRP A 110 30.24 29.62 42.81
N GLU A 111 31.00 29.96 43.86
CA GLU A 111 31.14 31.33 44.38
C GLU A 111 31.81 32.24 43.34
N THR A 112 32.86 31.75 42.70
CA THR A 112 33.56 32.45 41.61
C THR A 112 32.67 32.57 40.37
N LEU A 113 31.85 31.55 40.09
CA LEU A 113 30.92 31.55 38.98
C LEU A 113 29.83 32.61 39.14
N PHE A 114 29.32 32.82 40.37
CA PHE A 114 28.36 33.88 40.68
C PHE A 114 28.96 35.28 40.80
N ALA A 115 30.25 35.37 41.09
CA ALA A 115 30.97 36.64 41.08
C ALA A 115 31.24 37.16 39.65
N ALA A 116 31.10 36.30 38.63
CA ALA A 116 31.19 36.72 37.23
C ALA A 116 30.02 37.63 36.84
N PRO A 117 30.20 38.58 35.89
CA PRO A 117 29.15 39.52 35.46
C PRO A 117 28.13 38.84 34.52
N LEU A 118 27.65 37.65 34.86
CA LEU A 118 26.71 36.84 34.10
C LEU A 118 25.49 36.51 34.95
N GLY A 119 24.29 36.65 34.36
CA GLY A 119 23.05 36.24 35.02
C GLY A 119 22.94 34.72 35.16
N VAL A 120 22.18 34.25 36.14
CA VAL A 120 21.92 32.82 36.40
C VAL A 120 21.34 32.12 35.16
N THR A 121 20.44 32.78 34.42
CA THR A 121 19.90 32.29 33.14
C THR A 121 21.00 32.03 32.11
N ALA A 122 21.99 32.93 32.00
CA ALA A 122 23.08 32.77 31.05
C ALA A 122 24.03 31.61 31.44
N LEU A 123 24.22 31.37 32.74
CA LEU A 123 24.99 30.22 33.24
C LEU A 123 24.30 28.89 32.90
N VAL A 124 23.00 28.78 33.19
CA VAL A 124 22.23 27.56 32.93
C VAL A 124 22.13 27.27 31.43
N LEU A 125 21.82 28.28 30.60
CA LEU A 125 21.78 28.12 29.15
C LEU A 125 23.14 27.79 28.55
N GLY A 126 24.24 28.35 29.08
CA GLY A 126 25.60 28.00 28.66
C GLY A 126 25.92 26.52 28.90
N LYS A 127 25.53 25.98 30.06
CA LYS A 127 25.68 24.56 30.37
C LYS A 127 24.75 23.67 29.54
N ALA A 128 23.51 24.12 29.29
CA ALA A 128 22.58 23.43 28.41
C ALA A 128 23.13 23.31 26.98
N LEU A 129 23.74 24.38 26.45
CA LEU A 129 24.40 24.36 25.13
C LEU A 129 25.61 23.42 25.10
N ALA A 130 26.40 23.34 26.18
CA ALA A 130 27.49 22.35 26.28
C ALA A 130 26.95 20.92 26.23
N CYS A 131 25.90 20.62 26.99
CA CYS A 131 25.23 19.33 26.96
C CYS A 131 24.62 19.03 25.58
N ALA A 132 24.05 20.04 24.89
CA ALA A 132 23.55 19.91 23.53
C ALA A 132 24.63 19.52 22.53
N GLY A 133 25.80 20.15 22.60
CA GLY A 133 26.94 19.72 21.81
C GLY A 133 27.34 18.28 22.10
N LEU A 134 27.37 17.87 23.37
CA LEU A 134 27.75 16.51 23.75
C LEU A 134 26.74 15.45 23.30
N VAL A 135 25.44 15.73 23.44
CA VAL A 135 24.37 14.87 22.93
C VAL A 135 24.49 14.77 21.40
N ALA A 136 24.62 15.88 20.68
CA ALA A 136 24.77 15.87 19.22
C ALA A 136 25.98 15.04 18.76
N VAL A 137 27.15 15.21 19.39
CA VAL A 137 28.35 14.42 19.06
C VAL A 137 28.19 12.94 19.44
N SER A 138 27.44 12.63 20.49
CA SER A 138 27.15 11.24 20.88
C SER A 138 26.30 10.47 19.85
N LEU A 139 25.58 11.17 18.98
CA LEU A 139 24.78 10.57 17.89
C LEU A 139 25.60 10.29 16.63
N LEU A 140 26.82 10.83 16.52
CA LEU A 140 27.69 10.64 15.36
C LEU A 140 27.99 9.15 15.07
N PRO A 141 28.27 8.28 16.07
CA PRO A 141 28.40 6.85 15.85
C PRO A 141 27.17 6.21 15.20
N VAL A 142 25.97 6.67 15.54
CA VAL A 142 24.70 6.17 14.95
C VAL A 142 24.60 6.59 13.49
N ALA A 143 24.91 7.85 13.19
CA ALA A 143 24.89 8.37 11.82
C ALA A 143 25.91 7.63 10.90
N LEU A 144 27.07 7.23 11.44
CA LEU A 144 28.08 6.48 10.68
C LEU A 144 27.60 5.08 10.24
N LEU A 145 26.57 4.51 10.87
CA LEU A 145 25.96 3.24 10.46
C LEU A 145 25.19 3.36 9.14
N ALA A 146 24.93 4.57 8.63
CA ALA A 146 24.39 4.76 7.28
C ALA A 146 25.39 4.38 6.18
N LEU A 147 26.71 4.46 6.44
CA LEU A 147 27.75 4.15 5.46
C LEU A 147 27.70 2.71 4.95
N PRO A 148 27.64 1.66 5.80
CA PRO A 148 27.47 0.30 5.29
C PRO A 148 26.13 0.12 4.56
N LEU A 149 25.06 0.85 4.89
CA LEU A 149 23.80 0.76 4.13
C LEU A 149 23.92 1.34 2.72
N GLU A 150 24.61 2.46 2.53
CA GLU A 150 24.80 3.10 1.21
C GLU A 150 25.60 2.21 0.24
N ILE A 151 26.45 1.33 0.76
CA ILE A 151 27.26 0.42 -0.07
C ILE A 151 26.42 -0.71 -0.66
N TYR A 152 25.43 -1.21 0.08
CA TYR A 152 24.63 -2.38 -0.30
C TYR A 152 23.17 -2.04 -0.67
N SER A 153 22.75 -0.76 -0.53
CA SER A 153 21.39 -0.30 -0.79
C SER A 153 21.31 1.23 -0.92
N THR A 154 20.10 1.77 -1.10
CA THR A 154 19.82 3.21 -1.04
C THR A 154 18.99 3.56 0.22
N PRO A 155 19.63 3.79 1.39
CA PRO A 155 18.93 4.10 2.63
C PRO A 155 18.08 5.37 2.55
N ASP A 156 17.04 5.42 3.37
CA ASP A 156 16.14 6.58 3.46
C ASP A 156 16.74 7.67 4.39
N TYR A 157 17.37 8.67 3.77
CA TYR A 157 17.96 9.79 4.52
C TYR A 157 16.94 10.62 5.30
N GLY A 158 15.67 10.64 4.88
CA GLY A 158 14.60 11.32 5.61
C GLY A 158 14.24 10.60 6.91
N GLU A 159 14.11 9.26 6.85
CA GLU A 159 13.96 8.40 8.04
C GLU A 159 15.11 8.60 9.02
N ILE A 160 16.35 8.58 8.52
CA ILE A 160 17.56 8.73 9.33
C ILE A 160 17.63 10.12 9.97
N ALA A 161 17.37 11.19 9.21
CA ALA A 161 17.43 12.56 9.72
C ALA A 161 16.36 12.82 10.79
N CYS A 162 15.12 12.38 10.57
CA CYS A 162 14.04 12.46 11.55
C CYS A 162 14.37 11.68 12.83
N GLY A 163 14.86 10.45 12.69
CA GLY A 163 15.28 9.61 13.82
C GLY A 163 16.40 10.24 14.65
N LEU A 164 17.42 10.80 13.99
CA LEU A 164 18.52 11.52 14.67
C LEU A 164 18.03 12.79 15.36
N LEU A 165 17.09 13.53 14.77
CA LEU A 165 16.46 14.69 15.40
C LEU A 165 15.66 14.28 16.64
N GLY A 166 14.86 13.22 16.55
CA GLY A 166 14.12 12.66 17.67
C GLY A 166 15.04 12.26 18.83
N LEU A 167 16.16 11.58 18.52
CA LEU A 167 17.17 11.22 19.52
C LEU A 167 17.84 12.44 20.14
N PHE A 168 18.14 13.48 19.35
CA PHE A 168 18.71 14.71 19.86
C PHE A 168 17.75 15.40 20.85
N LEU A 169 16.47 15.52 20.49
CA LEU A 169 15.45 16.14 21.34
C LEU A 169 15.20 15.34 22.62
N ALA A 170 15.10 14.01 22.52
CA ALA A 170 14.93 13.12 23.67
C ALA A 170 16.16 13.16 24.60
N GLY A 171 17.36 13.04 24.03
CA GLY A 171 18.62 13.14 24.78
C GLY A 171 18.78 14.50 25.47
N MET A 172 18.38 15.58 24.80
CA MET A 172 18.39 16.92 25.39
C MET A 172 17.37 17.13 26.50
N SER A 173 16.20 16.52 26.38
CA SER A 173 15.18 16.53 27.44
C SER A 173 15.70 15.84 28.69
N ALA A 174 16.27 14.64 28.55
CA ALA A 174 16.90 13.92 29.65
C ALA A 174 18.10 14.69 30.25
N ALA A 175 18.94 15.31 29.42
CA ALA A 175 20.05 16.12 29.88
C ALA A 175 19.59 17.39 30.61
N ALA A 176 18.52 18.05 30.17
CA ALA A 176 17.96 19.22 30.82
C ALA A 176 17.41 18.89 32.22
N ILE A 177 16.73 17.75 32.38
CA ILE A 177 16.34 17.22 33.69
C ILE A 177 17.58 16.99 34.56
N GLY A 178 18.64 16.40 34.02
CA GLY A 178 19.86 16.18 34.79
C GLY A 178 20.58 17.47 35.18
N ILE A 179 20.56 18.52 34.34
CA ILE A 179 21.04 19.85 34.71
C ILE A 179 20.24 20.38 35.91
N ALA A 180 18.91 20.31 35.84
CA ALA A 180 18.02 20.74 36.93
C ALA A 180 18.34 20.01 38.24
N VAL A 181 18.39 18.68 38.22
CA VAL A 181 18.70 17.86 39.40
C VAL A 181 20.10 18.18 39.93
N SER A 182 21.09 18.41 39.07
CA SER A 182 22.46 18.74 39.48
C SER A 182 22.56 20.05 40.29
N THR A 183 21.58 20.96 40.16
CA THR A 183 21.53 22.19 40.96
C THR A 183 21.14 21.94 42.44
N THR A 184 20.59 20.76 42.74
CA THR A 184 20.03 20.45 44.07
C THR A 184 21.01 19.70 44.98
N THR A 185 22.12 19.20 44.43
CA THR A 185 23.05 18.31 45.14
C THR A 185 24.50 18.56 44.74
N ALA A 186 25.41 18.44 45.71
CA ALA A 186 26.86 18.45 45.46
C ALA A 186 27.41 17.06 45.10
N SER A 187 26.60 16.01 45.22
CA SER A 187 27.02 14.64 44.88
C SER A 187 26.65 14.31 43.43
N GLN A 188 27.67 14.03 42.61
CA GLN A 188 27.51 13.60 41.20
C GLN A 188 26.66 12.33 41.10
N THR A 189 26.83 11.37 42.01
CA THR A 189 26.06 10.12 42.03
C THR A 189 24.58 10.37 42.29
N VAL A 190 24.26 11.26 43.24
CA VAL A 190 22.86 11.62 43.55
C VAL A 190 22.25 12.39 42.39
N ALA A 191 23.02 13.28 41.75
CA ALA A 191 22.56 14.01 40.56
C ALA A 191 22.23 13.05 39.40
N PHE A 192 23.10 12.07 39.16
CA PHE A 192 22.88 11.03 38.16
C PHE A 192 21.62 10.20 38.44
N LEU A 193 21.51 9.61 39.64
CA LEU A 193 20.38 8.75 39.98
C LEU A 193 19.05 9.52 39.95
N GLY A 194 19.03 10.76 40.47
CA GLY A 194 17.84 11.59 40.43
C GLY A 194 17.38 11.90 39.00
N ALA A 195 18.32 12.21 38.10
CA ALA A 195 18.00 12.45 36.70
C ALA A 195 17.55 11.18 35.97
N PHE A 196 18.27 10.07 36.17
CA PHE A 196 17.94 8.76 35.60
C PHE A 196 16.55 8.29 35.99
N PHE A 197 16.23 8.27 37.29
CA PHE A 197 14.93 7.82 37.77
C PHE A 197 13.80 8.81 37.44
N SER A 198 14.09 10.09 37.28
CA SER A 198 13.08 11.06 36.81
C SER A 198 12.69 10.78 35.35
N TRP A 199 13.67 10.54 34.48
CA TRP A 199 13.41 10.20 33.08
C TRP A 199 12.76 8.81 32.94
N LEU A 200 13.29 7.81 33.65
CA LEU A 200 12.70 6.46 33.70
C LEU A 200 11.27 6.50 34.26
N GLY A 201 11.03 7.32 35.29
CA GLY A 201 9.69 7.50 35.87
C GLY A 201 8.70 8.13 34.90
N LEU A 202 9.14 9.05 34.04
CA LEU A 202 8.29 9.61 32.97
C LEU A 202 7.94 8.54 31.93
N VAL A 203 8.91 7.74 31.50
CA VAL A 203 8.72 6.65 30.53
C VAL A 203 7.86 5.51 31.09
N ALA A 204 8.20 4.99 32.27
CA ALA A 204 7.47 3.88 32.88
C ALA A 204 6.11 4.33 33.42
N GLY A 205 6.04 5.53 33.99
CA GLY A 205 4.81 6.09 34.57
C GLY A 205 3.73 6.36 33.53
N SER A 206 4.08 6.91 32.36
CA SER A 206 3.15 7.09 31.25
C SER A 206 2.54 5.76 30.79
N ARG A 207 3.37 4.71 30.61
CA ARG A 207 2.92 3.37 30.21
C ARG A 207 2.02 2.67 31.24
N ILE A 208 2.33 2.80 32.53
CA ILE A 208 1.49 2.25 33.60
C ILE A 208 0.13 2.97 33.63
N LEU A 209 0.13 4.29 33.43
CA LEU A 209 -1.07 5.12 33.50
C LEU A 209 -2.07 4.81 32.38
N VAL A 210 -1.60 4.41 31.19
CA VAL A 210 -2.47 3.96 30.07
C VAL A 210 -3.37 2.79 30.48
N ASN A 211 -2.85 1.82 31.24
CA ASN A 211 -3.62 0.66 31.68
C ASN A 211 -4.46 0.92 32.94
N ALA A 212 -4.18 2.01 33.66
CA ALA A 212 -4.85 2.35 34.91
C ALA A 212 -6.00 3.34 34.74
N LEU A 213 -6.05 4.09 33.63
CA LEU A 213 -7.09 5.08 33.35
C LEU A 213 -8.27 4.49 32.54
N PRO A 214 -9.48 5.08 32.67
CA PRO A 214 -10.60 4.76 31.78
C PRO A 214 -10.25 5.01 30.29
N LEU A 215 -10.91 4.27 29.38
CA LEU A 215 -10.66 4.31 27.92
C LEU A 215 -10.66 5.73 27.33
N GLU A 216 -11.49 6.64 27.85
CA GLU A 216 -11.56 8.04 27.41
C GLU A 216 -10.28 8.84 27.66
N TYR A 217 -9.50 8.50 28.69
CA TYR A 217 -8.28 9.23 29.08
C TYR A 217 -6.98 8.51 28.72
N ALA A 218 -7.07 7.25 28.29
CA ALA A 218 -5.94 6.45 27.85
C ALA A 218 -5.11 7.13 26.72
N PRO A 219 -5.71 7.83 25.73
CA PRO A 219 -4.94 8.55 24.70
C PRO A 219 -4.04 9.66 25.25
N ILE A 220 -4.48 10.36 26.31
CA ILE A 220 -3.71 11.45 26.94
C ILE A 220 -2.49 10.89 27.68
N ALA A 221 -2.65 9.74 28.34
CA ALA A 221 -1.54 9.05 28.99
C ALA A 221 -0.52 8.50 27.99
N ALA A 222 -0.99 7.93 26.87
CA ALA A 222 -0.13 7.48 25.77
C ALA A 222 0.62 8.66 25.13
N ALA A 223 -0.05 9.79 24.95
CA ALA A 223 0.55 11.01 24.39
C ALA A 223 1.72 11.57 25.23
N CYS A 224 1.86 11.14 26.49
CA CYS A 224 2.94 11.52 27.40
C CYS A 224 4.15 10.57 27.41
N ASP A 225 4.15 9.46 26.65
CA ASP A 225 5.30 8.54 26.57
C ASP A 225 6.42 9.10 25.66
N PRO A 226 7.60 9.45 26.21
CA PRO A 226 8.73 9.95 25.43
C PRO A 226 9.29 8.93 24.41
N LEU A 227 9.22 7.63 24.72
CA LEU A 227 9.71 6.59 23.80
C LEU A 227 8.74 6.37 22.65
N GLN A 228 7.43 6.40 22.90
CA GLN A 228 6.43 6.30 21.83
C GLN A 228 6.55 7.48 20.84
N ARG A 229 6.81 8.70 21.36
CA ARG A 229 7.11 9.87 20.53
C ARG A 229 8.41 9.69 19.73
N LEU A 230 9.45 9.11 20.33
CA LEU A 230 10.69 8.78 19.65
C LEU A 230 10.49 7.71 18.56
N GLU A 231 9.59 6.74 18.77
CA GLU A 231 9.22 5.75 17.77
C GLU A 231 8.66 6.40 16.51
N GLY A 232 7.82 7.43 16.62
CA GLY A 232 7.36 8.22 15.47
C GLY A 232 8.51 8.84 14.68
N PHE A 233 9.46 9.50 15.35
CA PHE A 233 10.65 10.04 14.68
C PHE A 233 11.52 8.95 14.03
N ALA A 234 11.66 7.80 14.68
CA ALA A 234 12.41 6.66 14.13
C ALA A 234 11.71 5.98 12.94
N LEU A 235 10.43 6.29 12.71
CA LEU A 235 9.68 5.92 11.49
C LEU A 235 9.84 6.94 10.36
N GLY A 236 10.54 8.07 10.58
CA GLY A 236 10.64 9.16 9.61
C GLY A 236 9.49 10.17 9.70
N LEU A 237 8.60 10.05 10.69
CA LEU A 237 7.52 10.99 10.92
C LEU A 237 8.00 12.17 11.76
N PHE A 238 7.90 13.37 11.19
CA PHE A 238 8.12 14.62 11.91
C PHE A 238 6.76 15.13 12.40
N ASP A 239 6.48 14.97 13.69
CA ASP A 239 5.28 15.49 14.34
C ASP A 239 5.63 16.76 15.16
N SER A 240 5.00 17.88 14.84
CA SER A 240 5.17 19.14 15.58
C SER A 240 4.76 19.01 17.05
N GLY A 241 3.79 18.13 17.35
CA GLY A 241 3.38 17.82 18.72
C GLY A 241 4.48 17.13 19.52
N ALA A 242 5.17 16.18 18.90
CA ALA A 242 6.31 15.50 19.52
C ALA A 242 7.51 16.45 19.74
N VAL A 243 7.78 17.36 18.81
CA VAL A 243 8.79 18.42 19.01
C VAL A 243 8.41 19.31 20.18
N ALA A 244 7.16 19.79 20.22
CA ALA A 244 6.68 20.66 21.29
C ALA A 244 6.76 19.99 22.67
N PHE A 245 6.46 18.69 22.74
CA PHE A 245 6.59 17.88 23.96
C PHE A 245 8.03 17.88 24.51
N PHE A 246 9.01 17.53 23.68
CA PHE A 246 10.42 17.52 24.12
C PHE A 246 10.92 18.92 24.46
N VAL A 247 10.55 19.94 23.67
CA VAL A 247 10.90 21.34 23.95
C VAL A 247 10.29 21.81 25.28
N ALA A 248 9.05 21.43 25.59
CA ALA A 248 8.41 21.77 26.86
C ALA A 248 9.19 21.17 28.04
N ILE A 249 9.60 19.90 27.96
CA ILE A 249 10.42 19.25 29.00
C ILE A 249 11.76 19.98 29.17
N ILE A 250 12.43 20.33 28.07
CA ILE A 250 13.70 21.07 28.09
C ILE A 250 13.50 22.42 28.80
N VAL A 251 12.56 23.24 28.33
CA VAL A 251 12.33 24.59 28.86
C VAL A 251 11.99 24.54 30.34
N VAL A 252 11.06 23.67 30.74
CA VAL A 252 10.65 23.60 32.13
C VAL A 252 11.79 23.13 33.03
N SER A 253 12.55 22.11 32.61
CA SER A 253 13.69 21.62 33.39
C SER A 253 14.78 22.70 33.53
N LEU A 254 15.06 23.47 32.49
CA LEU A 254 16.02 24.57 32.56
C LEU A 254 15.53 25.71 33.47
N VAL A 255 14.24 26.07 33.39
CA VAL A 255 13.62 27.05 34.31
C VAL A 255 13.73 26.56 35.76
N ALA A 256 13.53 25.27 36.01
CA ALA A 256 13.77 24.65 37.32
C ALA A 256 15.19 24.90 37.83
N GLY A 257 16.18 24.64 36.97
CA GLY A 257 17.59 24.84 37.29
C GLY A 257 17.89 26.30 37.59
N ILE A 258 17.31 27.23 36.82
CA ILE A 258 17.43 28.68 37.03
C ILE A 258 16.86 29.07 38.40
N VAL A 259 15.60 28.70 38.67
CA VAL A 259 14.92 29.06 39.94
C VAL A 259 15.65 28.45 41.14
N SER A 260 16.08 27.20 41.04
CA SER A 260 16.89 26.53 42.06
C SER A 260 18.19 27.30 42.34
N LEU A 261 18.89 27.74 41.29
CA LEU A 261 20.16 28.43 41.39
C LEU A 261 20.03 29.88 41.88
N GLU A 262 19.00 30.60 41.47
CA GLU A 262 18.68 31.95 41.99
C GLU A 262 18.42 31.91 43.49
N ARG A 263 17.71 30.90 43.98
CA ARG A 263 17.51 30.72 45.43
C ARG A 263 18.81 30.48 46.18
N ILE A 264 19.78 29.77 45.59
CA ILE A 264 21.11 29.57 46.21
C ILE A 264 21.87 30.90 46.26
N ARG A 265 21.83 31.68 45.17
CA ARG A 265 22.41 33.02 45.09
C ARG A 265 21.81 33.96 46.15
N ASP A 266 20.49 33.93 46.33
CA ASP A 266 19.78 34.82 47.25
C ASP A 266 19.89 34.34 48.73
N ARG A 267 20.03 33.03 48.98
CA ARG A 267 20.32 32.47 50.32
C ARG A 267 21.71 32.83 50.83
N ALA A 268 22.69 33.02 49.95
CA ALA A 268 23.98 33.59 50.33
C ALA A 268 23.81 35.04 50.88
N ALA A 269 22.68 35.69 50.59
CA ALA A 269 22.39 37.07 50.99
C ALA A 269 21.46 37.24 52.20
N ARG A 270 20.68 36.23 52.69
CA ARG A 270 19.88 36.31 53.96
C ARG A 270 19.30 34.96 54.47
N THR A 271 18.90 34.98 55.74
CA THR A 271 18.77 33.94 56.81
C THR A 271 17.86 32.70 56.68
N ARG A 272 18.19 31.71 57.55
CA ARG A 272 17.46 30.53 58.08
C ARG A 272 15.96 30.36 57.70
N VAL A 273 15.65 29.54 56.70
CA VAL A 273 14.33 28.88 56.54
C VAL A 273 14.52 27.40 56.16
N GLY A 274 13.76 26.52 56.83
CA GLY A 274 14.07 25.09 57.05
C GLY A 274 13.73 24.09 55.94
N ARG A 275 14.22 22.85 56.13
CA ARG A 275 14.13 21.67 55.23
C ARG A 275 12.73 21.39 54.67
N GLY A 276 11.65 21.68 55.39
CA GLY A 276 10.26 21.40 54.96
C GLY A 276 9.78 22.19 53.74
N THR A 277 10.26 23.43 53.57
CA THR A 277 9.94 24.26 52.40
C THR A 277 10.47 23.65 51.09
N ARG A 278 11.57 22.89 51.15
CA ARG A 278 12.21 22.28 49.97
C ARG A 278 11.41 21.12 49.37
N ILE A 279 10.71 20.35 50.20
CA ILE A 279 9.90 19.21 49.74
C ILE A 279 8.62 19.71 49.07
N VAL A 280 7.95 20.70 49.68
CA VAL A 280 6.73 21.32 49.13
C VAL A 280 7.01 22.07 47.83
N GLU A 281 8.13 22.78 47.74
CA GLU A 281 8.55 23.48 46.52
C GLU A 281 8.96 22.52 45.40
N GLY A 282 9.64 21.40 45.74
CA GLY A 282 9.99 20.36 44.78
C GLY A 282 8.75 19.66 44.20
N ALA A 283 7.75 19.40 45.05
CA ALA A 283 6.45 18.88 44.63
C ALA A 283 5.69 19.87 43.73
N LEU A 284 5.62 21.15 44.11
CA LEU A 284 4.98 22.19 43.30
C LEU A 284 5.66 22.35 41.93
N PHE A 285 6.99 22.28 41.88
CA PHE A 285 7.74 22.32 40.62
C PHE A 285 7.41 21.11 39.74
N LEU A 286 7.38 19.90 40.31
CA LEU A 286 6.99 18.68 39.60
C LEU A 286 5.56 18.80 39.04
N THR A 287 4.63 19.35 39.83
CA THR A 287 3.24 19.58 39.42
C THR A 287 3.13 20.62 38.30
N VAL A 288 3.81 21.77 38.42
CA VAL A 288 3.80 22.82 37.38
C VAL A 288 4.45 22.30 36.09
N THR A 289 5.50 21.49 36.20
CA THR A 289 6.15 20.84 35.06
C THR A 289 5.23 19.85 34.37
N LEU A 290 4.59 18.98 35.15
CA LEU A 290 3.63 18.02 34.65
C LEU A 290 2.45 18.73 33.98
N CYS A 291 1.90 19.79 34.59
CA CYS A 291 0.81 20.58 34.01
C CYS A 291 1.24 21.32 32.73
N ALA A 292 2.45 21.89 32.68
CA ALA A 292 2.95 22.57 31.48
C ALA A 292 3.22 21.60 30.33
N VAL A 293 3.76 20.41 30.63
CA VAL A 293 3.93 19.34 29.65
C VAL A 293 2.58 18.85 29.15
N VAL A 294 1.62 18.55 30.05
CA VAL A 294 0.27 18.13 29.67
C VAL A 294 -0.46 19.20 28.87
N ALA A 295 -0.35 20.48 29.24
CA ALA A 295 -0.96 21.58 28.50
C ALA A 295 -0.34 21.80 27.11
N ALA A 296 1.00 21.73 27.00
CA ALA A 296 1.66 21.79 25.70
C ALA A 296 1.26 20.61 24.82
N THR A 297 1.24 19.39 25.37
CA THR A 297 0.78 18.20 24.66
C THR A 297 -0.67 18.36 24.20
N ALA A 298 -1.59 18.77 25.08
CA ALA A 298 -2.99 18.97 24.73
C ALA A 298 -3.18 20.06 23.65
N MET A 299 -2.41 21.16 23.71
CA MET A 299 -2.51 22.26 22.76
C MET A 299 -1.98 21.87 21.36
N PHE A 300 -0.83 21.19 21.28
CA PHE A 300 -0.25 20.76 20.01
C PHE A 300 -0.82 19.45 19.47
N SER A 301 -1.70 18.78 20.23
CA SER A 301 -2.49 17.65 19.73
C SER A 301 -3.79 18.10 19.05
N GLN A 302 -4.10 19.40 19.04
CA GLN A 302 -5.26 19.91 18.29
C GLN A 302 -4.99 19.86 16.78
N PRO A 303 -5.97 19.41 15.95
CA PRO A 303 -5.80 19.30 14.49
C PRO A 303 -5.36 20.60 13.81
N ALA A 304 -5.73 21.76 14.36
CA ALA A 304 -5.39 23.07 13.82
C ALA A 304 -3.91 23.48 14.02
N LEU A 305 -3.21 22.87 14.98
CA LEU A 305 -1.82 23.23 15.35
C LEU A 305 -0.83 22.08 15.17
N ARG A 306 -1.32 20.85 14.95
CA ARG A 306 -0.51 19.68 14.65
C ARG A 306 -0.09 19.72 13.17
N TYR A 307 1.20 19.62 12.94
CA TYR A 307 1.79 19.49 11.61
C TYR A 307 2.61 18.21 11.59
N GLU A 308 2.16 17.25 10.79
CA GLU A 308 2.83 15.96 10.61
C GLU A 308 3.39 15.87 9.19
N LEU A 309 4.70 15.67 9.11
CA LEU A 309 5.44 15.53 7.87
C LEU A 309 6.08 14.14 7.83
N ASP A 310 5.62 13.30 6.90
CA ASP A 310 6.29 12.04 6.58
C ASP A 310 7.51 12.32 5.72
N ALA A 311 8.70 12.28 6.35
CA ALA A 311 9.96 12.56 5.68
C ALA A 311 10.51 11.34 4.92
N THR A 312 9.87 10.17 5.01
CA THR A 312 10.34 8.98 4.30
C THR A 312 10.24 9.18 2.78
N LYS A 313 11.27 8.73 2.05
CA LYS A 313 11.35 8.72 0.57
C LYS A 313 10.14 8.03 -0.05
N THR A 314 9.58 7.04 0.64
CA THR A 314 8.39 6.30 0.19
C THR A 314 7.08 6.87 0.74
N ARG A 315 7.10 7.87 1.63
CA ARG A 315 5.99 8.32 2.48
C ARG A 315 5.06 7.17 2.95
N ARG A 316 5.67 6.18 3.60
CA ARG A 316 5.04 4.91 4.03
C ARG A 316 3.93 5.08 5.07
N TYR A 317 3.93 6.20 5.78
CA TYR A 317 3.02 6.46 6.90
C TYR A 317 2.03 7.58 6.57
N SER A 318 1.92 7.96 5.30
CA SER A 318 0.92 8.86 4.78
C SER A 318 0.23 8.24 3.58
N LEU A 319 -1.05 8.56 3.40
CA LEU A 319 -1.78 8.19 2.19
C LEU A 319 -1.02 8.70 0.96
N ALA A 320 -1.12 7.99 -0.16
CA ALA A 320 -0.58 8.51 -1.41
C ALA A 320 -1.22 9.86 -1.73
N PRO A 321 -0.45 10.80 -2.32
CA PRO A 321 -1.00 12.07 -2.77
C PRO A 321 -2.22 11.90 -3.68
N SER A 322 -2.22 10.87 -4.52
CA SER A 322 -3.38 10.53 -5.38
C SER A 322 -4.56 9.97 -4.58
N THR A 323 -4.32 9.19 -3.52
CA THR A 323 -5.36 8.77 -2.57
C THR A 323 -5.94 9.97 -1.85
N THR A 324 -5.12 10.83 -1.25
CA THR A 324 -5.60 12.04 -0.55
C THR A 324 -6.39 12.96 -1.48
N ALA A 325 -5.89 13.21 -2.69
CA ALA A 325 -6.59 14.02 -3.69
C ALA A 325 -7.93 13.40 -4.10
N LEU A 326 -8.02 12.07 -4.20
CA LEU A 326 -9.29 11.39 -4.44
C LEU A 326 -10.24 11.60 -3.25
N LEU A 327 -9.78 11.32 -2.03
CA LEU A 327 -10.60 11.43 -0.81
C LEU A 327 -11.14 12.86 -0.62
N GLU A 328 -10.32 13.89 -0.85
CA GLU A 328 -10.73 15.30 -0.76
C GLU A 328 -11.80 15.69 -1.79
N GLN A 329 -11.83 15.01 -2.94
CA GLN A 329 -12.84 15.25 -3.99
C GLN A 329 -14.17 14.53 -3.75
N LEU A 330 -14.21 13.55 -2.83
CA LEU A 330 -15.42 12.81 -2.53
C LEU A 330 -16.41 13.68 -1.74
N ASN A 331 -17.55 13.97 -2.37
CA ASN A 331 -18.66 14.71 -1.77
C ASN A 331 -19.75 13.77 -1.25
N GLY A 332 -20.42 14.17 -0.17
CA GLY A 332 -21.50 13.39 0.46
C GLY A 332 -21.01 12.35 1.47
N PRO A 333 -21.91 11.57 2.09
CA PRO A 333 -21.54 10.52 3.03
C PRO A 333 -20.99 9.30 2.29
N TRP A 334 -19.83 8.82 2.73
CA TRP A 334 -19.21 7.58 2.25
C TRP A 334 -18.99 6.63 3.41
N GLN A 335 -19.04 5.33 3.15
CA GLN A 335 -18.79 4.27 4.12
C GLN A 335 -17.72 3.34 3.58
N VAL A 336 -16.70 3.08 4.39
CA VAL A 336 -15.62 2.12 4.13
C VAL A 336 -15.59 1.14 5.30
N LEU A 337 -16.32 0.04 5.17
CA LEU A 337 -16.55 -0.92 6.24
C LEU A 337 -15.77 -2.19 5.97
N LEU A 338 -15.00 -2.63 6.96
CA LEU A 338 -14.22 -3.86 6.86
C LEU A 338 -14.75 -4.89 7.86
N PHE A 339 -15.35 -5.96 7.36
CA PHE A 339 -15.79 -7.10 8.15
C PHE A 339 -14.68 -8.14 8.22
N VAL A 340 -14.08 -8.33 9.41
CA VAL A 340 -13.00 -9.30 9.65
C VAL A 340 -13.22 -10.02 10.96
N ASP A 341 -13.16 -11.34 10.94
CA ASP A 341 -13.04 -12.12 12.17
C ASP A 341 -11.62 -11.93 12.77
N ALA A 342 -11.54 -11.22 13.90
CA ALA A 342 -10.24 -10.91 14.50
C ALA A 342 -9.52 -12.15 15.07
N THR A 343 -10.21 -13.28 15.24
CA THR A 343 -9.59 -14.53 15.71
C THR A 343 -8.77 -15.22 14.62
N ALA A 344 -9.09 -14.95 13.35
CA ALA A 344 -8.44 -15.56 12.19
C ALA A 344 -7.24 -14.75 11.64
N ALA A 345 -6.98 -13.55 12.18
CA ALA A 345 -5.99 -12.61 11.67
C ALA A 345 -4.92 -12.22 12.73
N ASP A 346 -3.71 -11.90 12.26
CA ASP A 346 -2.64 -11.39 13.13
C ASP A 346 -2.96 -9.97 13.62
N LYS A 347 -2.83 -9.75 14.94
CA LYS A 347 -3.07 -8.45 15.60
C LYS A 347 -2.23 -7.31 15.01
N ALA A 348 -1.00 -7.59 14.58
CA ALA A 348 -0.16 -6.57 13.96
C ALA A 348 -0.72 -6.09 12.61
N VAL A 349 -1.37 -6.99 11.87
CA VAL A 349 -2.01 -6.72 10.57
C VAL A 349 -3.29 -5.92 10.76
N LEU A 350 -4.13 -6.32 11.72
CA LEU A 350 -5.34 -5.60 12.06
C LEU A 350 -5.04 -4.14 12.45
N ARG A 351 -3.98 -3.91 13.24
CA ARG A 351 -3.56 -2.55 13.62
C ARG A 351 -3.14 -1.69 12.41
N GLN A 352 -2.44 -2.27 11.43
CA GLN A 352 -2.05 -1.54 10.22
C GLN A 352 -3.26 -1.14 9.37
N ILE A 353 -4.28 -1.99 9.34
CA ILE A 353 -5.53 -1.72 8.65
C ILE A 353 -6.30 -0.61 9.36
N ASP A 354 -6.43 -0.72 10.69
CA ASP A 354 -7.10 0.29 11.50
C ASP A 354 -6.41 1.67 11.30
N GLU A 355 -5.07 1.73 11.23
CA GLU A 355 -4.32 2.96 10.89
C GLU A 355 -4.67 3.51 9.49
N VAL A 356 -4.87 2.67 8.47
CA VAL A 356 -5.25 3.14 7.12
C VAL A 356 -6.67 3.68 7.11
N LEU A 357 -7.61 2.99 7.76
CA LEU A 357 -9.01 3.42 7.87
C LEU A 357 -9.12 4.74 8.64
N GLU A 358 -8.39 4.89 9.74
CA GLU A 358 -8.33 6.14 10.51
C GLU A 358 -7.83 7.30 9.64
N ARG A 359 -6.78 7.08 8.83
CA ARG A 359 -6.28 8.11 7.90
C ARG A 359 -7.26 8.47 6.79
N PHE A 360 -8.09 7.53 6.32
CA PHE A 360 -9.14 7.85 5.36
C PHE A 360 -10.16 8.81 5.97
N HIS A 361 -10.54 8.56 7.23
CA HIS A 361 -11.43 9.44 7.99
C HIS A 361 -10.79 10.81 8.30
N GLU A 362 -9.50 10.84 8.67
CA GLU A 362 -8.76 12.09 8.89
C GLU A 362 -8.67 12.95 7.61
N ALA A 363 -8.45 12.31 6.45
CA ALA A 363 -8.35 13.00 5.16
C ALA A 363 -9.70 13.56 4.69
N ASN A 364 -10.80 12.86 4.95
CA ASN A 364 -12.15 13.35 4.69
C ASN A 364 -13.11 12.89 5.79
N PRO A 365 -13.49 13.78 6.73
CA PRO A 365 -14.38 13.45 7.85
C PRO A 365 -15.79 12.97 7.44
N ASN A 366 -16.19 13.12 6.18
CA ASN A 366 -17.47 12.59 5.66
C ASN A 366 -17.41 11.09 5.33
N ILE A 367 -16.24 10.45 5.46
CA ILE A 367 -16.04 9.02 5.22
C ILE A 367 -16.08 8.29 6.57
N ASP A 368 -17.07 7.44 6.79
CA ASP A 368 -17.12 6.50 7.92
C ASP A 368 -16.28 5.26 7.60
N ALA A 369 -15.00 5.28 7.99
CA ALA A 369 -14.04 4.22 7.74
C ALA A 369 -13.74 3.42 9.02
N ARG A 370 -14.21 2.18 9.12
CA ARG A 370 -14.06 1.37 10.34
C ARG A 370 -14.07 -0.13 10.09
N ARG A 371 -13.38 -0.86 10.98
CA ARG A 371 -13.41 -2.32 11.04
C ARG A 371 -14.50 -2.78 12.01
N ILE A 372 -15.25 -3.80 11.61
CA ILE A 372 -16.30 -4.45 12.40
C ILE A 372 -15.94 -5.94 12.49
N ASP A 373 -15.93 -6.49 13.70
CA ASP A 373 -15.72 -7.91 13.93
C ASP A 373 -17.08 -8.62 14.09
N PRO A 374 -17.52 -9.43 13.11
CA PRO A 374 -18.81 -10.13 13.21
C PRO A 374 -18.84 -11.20 14.31
N SER A 375 -17.67 -11.68 14.74
CA SER A 375 -17.52 -12.73 15.75
C SER A 375 -17.51 -12.18 17.18
N ASP A 376 -17.35 -10.85 17.35
CA ASP A 376 -17.40 -10.19 18.66
C ASP A 376 -18.85 -9.86 19.07
N PRO A 377 -19.37 -10.44 20.18
CA PRO A 377 -20.71 -10.13 20.68
C PRO A 377 -20.96 -8.64 20.94
N ALA A 378 -19.91 -7.86 21.28
CA ALA A 378 -20.03 -6.43 21.52
C ALA A 378 -20.22 -5.63 20.21
N ALA A 379 -19.74 -6.15 19.07
CA ALA A 379 -19.82 -5.51 17.77
C ALA A 379 -21.04 -5.94 16.94
N SER A 380 -21.82 -6.92 17.41
CA SER A 380 -23.02 -7.44 16.71
C SER A 380 -24.03 -6.34 16.35
N GLY A 381 -24.29 -5.38 17.26
CA GLY A 381 -25.18 -4.24 16.97
C GLY A 381 -24.65 -3.33 15.86
N ALA A 382 -23.34 -3.07 15.83
CA ALA A 382 -22.70 -2.26 14.79
C ALA A 382 -22.69 -2.99 13.43
N PHE A 383 -22.57 -4.32 13.43
CA PHE A 383 -22.68 -5.16 12.24
C PHE A 383 -24.09 -5.10 11.64
N GLU A 384 -25.14 -5.27 12.45
CA GLU A 384 -26.53 -5.16 11.99
C GLU A 384 -26.86 -3.77 11.46
N GLU A 385 -26.42 -2.71 12.16
CA GLU A 385 -26.61 -1.32 11.74
C GLU A 385 -25.93 -1.04 10.39
N ALA A 386 -24.68 -1.49 10.22
CA ALA A 386 -23.94 -1.37 8.97
C ALA A 386 -24.67 -2.05 7.80
N LEU A 387 -25.12 -3.29 8.01
CA LEU A 387 -25.83 -4.04 6.98
C LEU A 387 -27.18 -3.38 6.62
N ALA A 388 -27.92 -2.91 7.64
CA ALA A 388 -29.18 -2.21 7.44
C ALA A 388 -29.00 -0.90 6.65
N SER A 389 -27.94 -0.13 6.92
CA SER A 389 -27.58 1.09 6.19
C SER A 389 -27.31 0.80 4.70
N ILE A 390 -26.52 -0.24 4.41
CA ILE A 390 -26.19 -0.65 3.04
C ILE A 390 -27.46 -1.06 2.29
N VAL A 391 -28.32 -1.88 2.91
CA VAL A 391 -29.57 -2.35 2.30
C VAL A 391 -30.56 -1.21 2.10
N ALA A 392 -30.69 -0.29 3.07
CA ALA A 392 -31.60 0.85 3.00
C ALA A 392 -31.31 1.75 1.79
N THR A 393 -30.04 1.91 1.44
CA THR A 393 -29.59 2.71 0.28
C THR A 393 -30.14 2.17 -1.06
N ARG A 394 -30.44 0.86 -1.14
CA ARG A 394 -30.92 0.17 -2.35
C ARG A 394 -32.30 -0.47 -2.19
N ALA A 395 -33.06 -0.07 -1.18
CA ALA A 395 -34.36 -0.66 -0.87
C ALA A 395 -35.34 -0.65 -2.06
N GLY A 396 -35.31 0.41 -2.88
CA GLY A 396 -36.15 0.51 -4.08
C GLY A 396 -35.76 -0.49 -5.19
N ASP A 397 -34.47 -0.74 -5.40
CA ASP A 397 -33.99 -1.73 -6.38
C ASP A 397 -34.31 -3.15 -5.92
N LEU A 398 -34.12 -3.42 -4.63
CA LEU A 398 -34.46 -4.68 -3.99
C LEU A 398 -35.95 -4.99 -4.13
N ALA A 399 -36.82 -4.03 -3.78
CA ALA A 399 -38.27 -4.19 -3.90
C ALA A 399 -38.71 -4.49 -5.34
N ARG A 400 -38.14 -3.80 -6.33
CA ARG A 400 -38.44 -4.06 -7.76
C ARG A 400 -38.08 -5.48 -8.19
N ALA A 401 -36.95 -6.00 -7.74
CA ALA A 401 -36.55 -7.36 -8.10
C ALA A 401 -37.33 -8.43 -7.32
N GLU A 402 -37.62 -8.20 -6.04
CA GLU A 402 -38.49 -9.08 -5.26
C GLU A 402 -39.88 -9.20 -5.90
N ASP A 403 -40.45 -8.09 -6.36
CA ASP A 403 -41.72 -8.09 -7.08
C ASP A 403 -41.63 -8.83 -8.43
N ALA A 404 -40.55 -8.65 -9.18
CA ALA A 404 -40.32 -9.38 -10.43
C ALA A 404 -40.16 -10.89 -10.20
N ILE A 405 -39.42 -11.30 -9.17
CA ILE A 405 -39.28 -12.71 -8.76
C ILE A 405 -40.64 -13.27 -8.33
N ARG A 406 -41.43 -12.52 -7.58
CA ARG A 406 -42.78 -12.93 -7.15
C ARG A 406 -43.72 -13.14 -8.34
N ARG A 407 -43.68 -12.24 -9.34
CA ARG A 407 -44.41 -12.41 -10.61
C ARG A 407 -43.90 -13.60 -11.41
N GLY A 408 -42.59 -13.83 -11.44
CA GLY A 408 -41.98 -15.01 -12.03
C GLY A 408 -42.48 -16.29 -11.37
N LEU A 409 -42.42 -16.40 -10.04
CA LEU A 409 -42.95 -17.53 -9.29
C LEU A 409 -44.44 -17.75 -9.56
N THR A 410 -45.24 -16.68 -9.69
CA THR A 410 -46.66 -16.78 -10.06
C THR A 410 -46.83 -17.40 -11.45
N THR A 411 -46.01 -17.00 -12.43
CA THR A 411 -46.00 -17.57 -13.79
C THR A 411 -45.60 -19.05 -13.78
N TYR A 412 -44.61 -19.40 -12.96
CA TYR A 412 -44.18 -20.78 -12.77
C TYR A 412 -45.27 -21.65 -12.13
N GLU A 413 -45.99 -21.13 -11.14
CA GLU A 413 -47.10 -21.84 -10.49
C GLU A 413 -48.26 -22.11 -11.46
N LEU A 414 -48.58 -21.16 -12.35
CA LEU A 414 -49.56 -21.37 -13.42
C LEU A 414 -49.13 -22.49 -14.37
N PHE A 415 -47.85 -22.54 -14.72
CA PHE A 415 -47.29 -23.63 -15.52
C PHE A 415 -47.38 -24.97 -14.80
N ARG A 416 -47.01 -25.03 -13.52
CA ARG A 416 -47.10 -26.24 -12.69
C ARG A 416 -48.53 -26.75 -12.57
N ALA A 417 -49.49 -25.85 -12.32
CA ALA A 417 -50.91 -26.19 -12.26
C ALA A 417 -51.42 -26.77 -13.59
N SER A 418 -50.97 -26.22 -14.72
CA SER A 418 -51.29 -26.78 -16.04
C SER A 418 -50.63 -28.16 -16.22
N ALA A 419 -49.36 -28.29 -15.84
CA ALA A 419 -48.56 -29.52 -15.97
C ALA A 419 -49.17 -30.74 -15.28
N ALA A 420 -49.91 -30.55 -14.19
CA ALA A 420 -50.56 -31.65 -13.45
C ALA A 420 -51.61 -32.40 -14.29
N SER A 421 -52.25 -31.75 -15.28
CA SER A 421 -53.37 -32.30 -16.05
C SER A 421 -53.01 -32.79 -17.46
N GLN A 422 -51.83 -32.43 -17.98
CA GLN A 422 -51.44 -32.70 -19.38
C GLN A 422 -50.91 -34.13 -19.66
N PRO A 423 -50.09 -34.76 -18.81
CA PRO A 423 -49.38 -36.00 -19.16
C PRO A 423 -50.30 -37.19 -19.49
N ALA A 424 -51.43 -37.32 -18.79
CA ALA A 424 -52.36 -38.43 -18.99
C ALA A 424 -52.96 -38.43 -20.42
N GLY A 425 -53.42 -37.26 -20.88
CA GLY A 425 -53.98 -37.11 -22.22
C GLY A 425 -52.95 -37.30 -23.34
N LEU A 426 -51.72 -36.81 -23.13
CA LEU A 426 -50.63 -36.98 -24.10
C LEU A 426 -50.17 -38.44 -24.21
N ARG A 427 -50.06 -39.16 -23.07
CA ARG A 427 -49.71 -40.59 -23.07
C ARG A 427 -50.80 -41.46 -23.67
N ALA A 428 -52.06 -41.16 -23.37
CA ALA A 428 -53.20 -41.85 -23.98
C ALA A 428 -53.20 -41.67 -25.51
N ALA A 429 -52.92 -40.46 -26.00
CA ALA A 429 -52.78 -40.20 -27.43
C ALA A 429 -51.55 -40.91 -28.05
N ALA A 430 -50.41 -40.93 -27.36
CA ALA A 430 -49.22 -41.64 -27.81
C ALA A 430 -49.43 -43.16 -27.94
N GLN A 431 -50.23 -43.76 -27.05
CA GLN A 431 -50.56 -45.20 -27.08
C GLN A 431 -51.41 -45.61 -28.31
N THR A 432 -52.10 -44.66 -28.95
CA THR A 432 -52.85 -44.93 -30.19
C THR A 432 -51.98 -45.02 -31.44
N LEU A 433 -50.67 -44.75 -31.32
CA LEU A 433 -49.72 -44.71 -32.42
C LEU A 433 -48.74 -45.91 -32.39
N PRO A 434 -48.23 -46.34 -33.57
CA PRO A 434 -47.19 -47.37 -33.67
C PRO A 434 -45.94 -47.05 -32.84
N THR A 435 -45.26 -48.08 -32.31
CA THR A 435 -44.10 -47.96 -31.41
C THR A 435 -42.87 -47.33 -32.08
N ASP A 436 -42.77 -47.39 -33.41
CA ASP A 436 -41.70 -46.82 -34.24
C ASP A 436 -41.96 -45.37 -34.68
N SER A 437 -43.16 -44.83 -34.43
CA SER A 437 -43.56 -43.48 -34.84
C SER A 437 -42.72 -42.38 -34.18
N THR A 438 -42.27 -41.42 -35.01
CA THR A 438 -41.61 -40.19 -34.55
C THR A 438 -42.56 -39.29 -33.75
N VAL A 439 -43.85 -39.27 -34.13
CA VAL A 439 -44.92 -38.50 -33.47
C VAL A 439 -45.18 -39.04 -32.06
N ARG A 440 -45.18 -40.38 -31.91
CA ARG A 440 -45.31 -41.03 -30.60
C ARG A 440 -44.17 -40.62 -29.66
N ARG A 441 -42.92 -40.70 -30.12
CA ARG A 441 -41.74 -40.29 -29.33
C ARG A 441 -41.82 -38.82 -28.91
N ALA A 442 -42.24 -37.93 -29.81
CA ALA A 442 -42.39 -36.52 -29.49
C ALA A 442 -43.51 -36.25 -28.47
N LEU A 443 -44.66 -36.94 -28.56
CA LEU A 443 -45.71 -36.86 -27.53
C LEU A 443 -45.25 -37.38 -26.16
N GLU A 444 -44.50 -38.49 -26.14
CA GLU A 444 -43.92 -39.06 -24.93
C GLU A 444 -42.88 -38.11 -24.31
N GLN A 445 -42.06 -37.43 -25.13
CA GLN A 445 -41.11 -36.41 -24.66
C GLN A 445 -41.81 -35.21 -24.02
N VAL A 446 -42.86 -34.67 -24.65
CA VAL A 446 -43.64 -33.56 -24.08
C VAL A 446 -44.36 -34.01 -22.80
N ALA A 447 -44.91 -35.23 -22.77
CA ALA A 447 -45.53 -35.78 -21.57
C ALA A 447 -44.52 -36.01 -20.43
N ALA A 448 -43.29 -36.40 -20.75
CA ALA A 448 -42.20 -36.56 -19.79
C ALA A 448 -41.77 -35.22 -19.19
N LEU A 449 -41.69 -34.17 -20.00
CA LEU A 449 -41.40 -32.81 -19.53
C LEU A 449 -42.40 -32.35 -18.46
N PHE A 450 -43.70 -32.44 -18.75
CA PHE A 450 -44.74 -32.06 -17.79
C PHE A 450 -44.75 -32.96 -16.54
N ALA A 451 -44.46 -34.26 -16.69
CA ALA A 451 -44.35 -35.16 -15.56
C ALA A 451 -43.16 -34.82 -14.64
N GLN A 452 -42.02 -34.43 -15.22
CA GLN A 452 -40.83 -34.00 -14.48
C GLN A 452 -41.08 -32.69 -13.72
N VAL A 453 -41.73 -31.71 -14.36
CA VAL A 453 -42.12 -30.46 -13.69
C VAL A 453 -43.09 -30.74 -12.54
N ASN A 454 -43.99 -31.72 -12.68
CA ASN A 454 -44.92 -32.09 -11.62
C ASN A 454 -44.24 -32.83 -10.44
N SER A 455 -43.18 -33.61 -10.69
CA SER A 455 -42.45 -34.32 -9.62
C SER A 455 -41.49 -33.40 -8.86
N ASP A 456 -40.73 -32.58 -9.59
CA ASP A 456 -39.61 -31.83 -9.02
C ASP A 456 -39.98 -30.36 -8.75
N GLY A 457 -41.16 -29.94 -9.21
CA GLY A 457 -41.47 -28.52 -9.34
C GLY A 457 -41.70 -27.77 -8.03
N GLU A 458 -42.14 -28.46 -6.98
CA GLU A 458 -42.25 -27.89 -5.64
C GLU A 458 -40.88 -27.59 -5.03
N GLN A 459 -39.88 -28.44 -5.29
CA GLN A 459 -38.51 -28.21 -4.84
C GLN A 459 -37.89 -27.00 -5.54
N PHE A 460 -38.19 -26.80 -6.83
CA PHE A 460 -37.73 -25.62 -7.57
C PHE A 460 -38.31 -24.32 -6.98
N ALA A 461 -39.64 -24.25 -6.79
CA ALA A 461 -40.28 -23.08 -6.19
C ALA A 461 -39.75 -22.79 -4.77
N THR A 462 -39.57 -23.85 -3.97
CA THR A 462 -39.02 -23.75 -2.61
C THR A 462 -37.60 -23.19 -2.64
N ARG A 463 -36.73 -23.70 -3.52
CA ARG A 463 -35.36 -23.21 -3.68
C ARG A 463 -35.30 -21.73 -4.08
N VAL A 464 -36.13 -21.31 -5.04
CA VAL A 464 -36.18 -19.90 -5.46
C VAL A 464 -36.66 -19.00 -4.32
N ASN A 465 -37.65 -19.44 -3.54
CA ASN A 465 -38.16 -18.70 -2.39
C ASN A 465 -37.12 -18.63 -1.25
N GLU A 466 -36.38 -19.71 -0.99
CA GLU A 466 -35.26 -19.74 -0.03
C GLU A 466 -34.10 -18.82 -0.45
N LEU A 467 -33.82 -18.71 -1.76
CA LEU A 467 -32.83 -17.77 -2.29
C LEU A 467 -33.25 -16.32 -2.04
N SER A 468 -34.55 -16.01 -2.15
CA SER A 468 -35.08 -14.66 -1.94
C SER A 468 -35.21 -14.21 -0.47
N ARG A 469 -34.80 -15.02 0.52
CA ARG A 469 -34.95 -14.72 1.95
C ARG A 469 -33.61 -14.71 2.69
N THR A 470 -33.55 -13.95 3.79
CA THR A 470 -32.45 -13.98 4.76
C THR A 470 -32.59 -15.19 5.69
N THR A 471 -31.48 -15.84 6.03
CA THR A 471 -31.42 -16.95 6.99
C THR A 471 -30.24 -16.75 7.96
N ALA A 472 -30.16 -17.54 9.04
CA ALA A 472 -29.05 -17.44 9.99
C ALA A 472 -27.67 -17.67 9.36
N SER A 473 -27.60 -18.47 8.29
CA SER A 473 -26.38 -18.73 7.52
C SER A 473 -26.21 -17.80 6.30
N ARG A 474 -27.23 -16.98 5.99
CA ARG A 474 -27.24 -16.06 4.86
C ARG A 474 -27.83 -14.70 5.28
N PRO A 475 -26.98 -13.73 5.66
CA PRO A 475 -27.43 -12.45 6.19
C PRO A 475 -28.13 -11.56 5.14
N LEU A 476 -27.97 -11.84 3.84
CA LEU A 476 -28.60 -11.09 2.73
C LEU A 476 -29.29 -12.03 1.72
N PRO A 477 -30.44 -11.65 1.14
CA PRO A 477 -31.10 -12.47 0.12
C PRO A 477 -30.25 -12.60 -1.17
N ASP A 478 -30.27 -13.77 -1.81
CA ASP A 478 -29.61 -14.04 -3.10
C ASP A 478 -30.59 -13.83 -4.27
N ILE A 479 -30.81 -12.55 -4.58
CA ILE A 479 -31.77 -12.14 -5.62
C ILE A 479 -31.28 -12.56 -7.01
N GLU A 480 -29.98 -12.53 -7.27
CA GLU A 480 -29.40 -12.91 -8.56
C GLU A 480 -29.54 -14.41 -8.80
N GLY A 481 -29.30 -15.23 -7.77
CA GLY A 481 -29.52 -16.67 -7.84
C GLY A 481 -30.98 -17.01 -8.14
N ALA A 482 -31.92 -16.37 -7.44
CA ALA A 482 -33.36 -16.55 -7.67
C ALA A 482 -33.77 -16.12 -9.10
N ARG A 483 -33.30 -14.95 -9.54
CA ARG A 483 -33.54 -14.39 -10.88
C ARG A 483 -32.98 -15.28 -11.98
N SER A 484 -31.71 -15.69 -11.87
CA SER A 484 -31.03 -16.54 -12.84
C SER A 484 -31.68 -17.92 -12.95
N ALA A 485 -32.07 -18.52 -11.82
CA ALA A 485 -32.78 -19.80 -11.80
C ALA A 485 -34.12 -19.72 -12.56
N LEU A 486 -34.92 -18.66 -12.31
CA LEU A 486 -36.18 -18.44 -13.02
C LEU A 486 -35.98 -18.14 -14.50
N ALA A 487 -35.07 -17.23 -14.86
CA ALA A 487 -34.82 -16.86 -16.25
C ALA A 487 -34.31 -18.05 -17.08
N GLN A 488 -33.38 -18.85 -16.52
CA GLN A 488 -32.90 -20.06 -17.16
C GLN A 488 -34.01 -21.10 -17.30
N GLY A 489 -34.83 -21.30 -16.26
CA GLY A 489 -35.99 -22.19 -16.30
C GLY A 489 -36.97 -21.78 -17.41
N PHE A 490 -37.38 -20.50 -17.45
CA PHE A 490 -38.29 -19.98 -18.46
C PHE A 490 -37.75 -20.03 -19.88
N ARG A 491 -36.44 -19.86 -20.06
CA ARG A 491 -35.81 -20.10 -21.37
C ARG A 491 -36.02 -21.55 -21.81
N VAL A 492 -35.64 -22.51 -20.97
CA VAL A 492 -35.72 -23.94 -21.32
C VAL A 492 -37.17 -24.40 -21.52
N TRP A 493 -38.06 -24.12 -20.56
CA TRP A 493 -39.46 -24.55 -20.63
C TRP A 493 -40.25 -23.78 -21.69
N GLY A 494 -40.01 -22.48 -21.85
CA GLY A 494 -40.66 -21.65 -22.86
C GLY A 494 -40.31 -22.10 -24.28
N ASP A 495 -39.03 -22.34 -24.57
CA ASP A 495 -38.59 -22.83 -25.88
C ASP A 495 -39.19 -24.21 -26.21
N GLN A 496 -39.28 -25.10 -25.21
CA GLN A 496 -39.88 -26.43 -25.35
C GLN A 496 -41.39 -26.36 -25.60
N LEU A 497 -42.11 -25.48 -24.90
CA LEU A 497 -43.55 -25.28 -25.09
C LEU A 497 -43.87 -24.66 -26.46
N ALA A 498 -43.10 -23.64 -26.86
CA ALA A 498 -43.24 -23.01 -28.18
C ALA A 498 -42.96 -24.02 -29.31
N SER A 499 -41.92 -24.83 -29.15
CA SER A 499 -41.60 -25.92 -30.10
C SER A 499 -42.70 -26.98 -30.16
N ALA A 500 -43.26 -27.36 -29.02
CA ALA A 500 -44.36 -28.32 -28.95
C ALA A 500 -45.64 -27.76 -29.62
N ALA A 501 -45.98 -26.49 -29.38
CA ALA A 501 -47.12 -25.84 -30.03
C ALA A 501 -46.96 -25.78 -31.56
N ALA A 502 -45.76 -25.42 -32.05
CA ALA A 502 -45.46 -25.38 -33.48
C ALA A 502 -45.58 -26.77 -34.13
N LEU A 503 -45.07 -27.81 -33.48
CA LEU A 503 -45.22 -29.20 -33.93
C LEU A 503 -46.69 -29.63 -33.94
N PHE A 504 -47.46 -29.28 -32.90
CA PHE A 504 -48.88 -29.62 -32.79
C PHE A 504 -49.72 -28.90 -33.86
N ALA A 505 -49.36 -27.67 -34.22
CA ALA A 505 -49.98 -26.94 -35.32
C ALA A 505 -49.72 -27.62 -36.68
N GLN A 506 -48.51 -28.12 -36.91
CA GLN A 506 -48.19 -28.92 -38.10
C GLN A 506 -49.01 -30.21 -38.14
N TRP A 507 -49.09 -30.94 -37.03
CA TRP A 507 -49.85 -32.20 -36.94
C TRP A 507 -51.36 -32.02 -37.07
N ARG A 508 -51.91 -30.89 -36.60
CA ARG A 508 -53.32 -30.53 -36.80
C ARG A 508 -53.66 -30.43 -38.30
N ALA A 509 -52.73 -29.94 -39.11
CA ALA A 509 -52.88 -29.77 -40.55
C ALA A 509 -52.59 -31.04 -41.36
N ASP A 510 -51.99 -32.08 -40.74
CA ASP A 510 -51.63 -33.33 -41.41
C ASP A 510 -52.85 -34.29 -41.53
N PRO A 511 -53.34 -34.59 -42.75
CA PRO A 511 -54.48 -35.48 -42.94
C PRO A 511 -54.18 -36.96 -42.64
N VAL A 512 -52.90 -37.36 -42.56
CA VAL A 512 -52.46 -38.74 -42.32
C VAL A 512 -52.64 -39.15 -40.86
N LEU A 513 -52.69 -38.19 -39.93
CA LEU A 513 -52.80 -38.45 -38.50
C LEU A 513 -54.24 -38.72 -38.03
N PRO A 514 -54.44 -39.64 -37.06
CA PRO A 514 -55.76 -39.97 -36.52
C PRO A 514 -56.54 -38.74 -36.05
N SER A 515 -57.85 -38.69 -36.33
CA SER A 515 -58.71 -37.57 -35.92
C SER A 515 -58.73 -37.35 -34.41
N ALA A 516 -58.65 -38.43 -33.62
CA ALA A 516 -58.55 -38.37 -32.16
C ALA A 516 -57.25 -37.66 -31.70
N LEU A 517 -56.12 -37.94 -32.36
CA LEU A 517 -54.85 -37.28 -32.07
C LEU A 517 -54.92 -35.80 -32.45
N ARG A 518 -55.47 -35.47 -33.63
CA ARG A 518 -55.65 -34.08 -34.09
C ARG A 518 -56.51 -33.26 -33.13
N ALA A 519 -57.54 -33.85 -32.54
CA ALA A 519 -58.37 -33.20 -31.52
C ALA A 519 -57.58 -32.94 -30.21
N VAL A 520 -56.78 -33.92 -29.76
CA VAL A 520 -55.95 -33.82 -28.54
C VAL A 520 -54.86 -32.75 -28.68
N VAL A 521 -54.20 -32.65 -29.82
CA VAL A 521 -53.15 -31.64 -30.04
C VAL A 521 -53.77 -30.27 -30.29
N SER A 522 -54.90 -30.19 -30.99
CA SER A 522 -55.59 -28.92 -31.26
C SER A 522 -56.08 -28.21 -30.00
N SER A 523 -56.46 -28.93 -28.95
CA SER A 523 -56.89 -28.31 -27.69
C SER A 523 -55.73 -27.81 -26.82
N ARG A 524 -54.48 -28.06 -27.23
CA ARG A 524 -53.26 -27.76 -26.47
C ARG A 524 -52.37 -26.70 -27.11
N ILE A 525 -52.61 -26.32 -28.37
CA ILE A 525 -51.85 -25.28 -29.08
C ILE A 525 -51.96 -23.95 -28.33
N ASP A 526 -53.17 -23.36 -28.23
CA ASP A 526 -53.35 -22.04 -27.61
C ASP A 526 -52.86 -21.98 -26.15
N PRO A 527 -53.14 -22.98 -25.28
CA PRO A 527 -52.60 -22.99 -23.92
C PRO A 527 -51.06 -23.03 -23.86
N TYR A 528 -50.40 -23.76 -24.78
CA TYR A 528 -48.94 -23.85 -24.79
C TYR A 528 -48.31 -22.56 -25.33
N GLU A 529 -48.91 -21.94 -26.35
CA GLU A 529 -48.46 -20.64 -26.86
C GLU A 529 -48.61 -19.54 -25.80
N GLN A 530 -49.73 -19.51 -25.07
CA GLN A 530 -49.95 -18.56 -23.98
C GLN A 530 -48.96 -18.76 -22.82
N LEU A 531 -48.67 -20.00 -22.44
CA LEU A 531 -47.67 -20.31 -21.42
C LEU A 531 -46.26 -19.92 -21.89
N ALA A 532 -45.89 -20.23 -23.13
CA ALA A 532 -44.60 -19.84 -23.69
C ALA A 532 -44.43 -18.31 -23.74
N ALA A 533 -45.46 -17.58 -24.18
CA ALA A 533 -45.45 -16.12 -24.24
C ALA A 533 -45.35 -15.46 -22.85
N SER A 534 -46.07 -15.98 -21.86
CA SER A 534 -45.99 -15.48 -20.48
C SER A 534 -44.62 -15.75 -19.84
N MET A 535 -44.03 -16.93 -20.06
CA MET A 535 -42.66 -17.24 -19.65
C MET A 535 -41.62 -16.35 -20.33
N GLN A 536 -41.78 -16.08 -21.62
CA GLN A 536 -40.88 -15.17 -22.35
C GLN A 536 -40.96 -13.74 -21.80
N THR A 537 -42.16 -13.25 -21.51
CA THR A 537 -42.36 -11.92 -20.92
C THR A 537 -41.75 -11.85 -19.52
N ALA A 538 -42.01 -12.84 -18.67
CA ALA A 538 -41.42 -12.92 -17.33
C ALA A 538 -39.88 -13.02 -17.38
N ARG A 539 -39.32 -13.76 -18.34
CA ARG A 539 -37.88 -13.84 -18.57
C ARG A 539 -37.30 -12.49 -18.96
N GLN A 540 -37.93 -11.77 -19.90
CA GLN A 540 -37.48 -10.44 -20.31
C GLN A 540 -37.52 -9.45 -19.15
N GLU A 541 -38.57 -9.47 -18.32
CA GLU A 541 -38.62 -8.64 -17.10
C GLU A 541 -37.47 -8.97 -16.14
N LEU A 542 -37.19 -10.26 -15.89
CA LEU A 542 -36.11 -10.70 -15.02
C LEU A 542 -34.72 -10.33 -15.58
N GLU A 543 -34.51 -10.48 -16.88
CA GLU A 543 -33.25 -10.15 -17.56
C GLU A 543 -33.01 -8.63 -17.66
N ALA A 544 -34.08 -7.83 -17.70
CA ALA A 544 -34.01 -6.37 -17.73
C ALA A 544 -33.65 -5.73 -16.37
N LEU A 545 -33.68 -6.50 -15.27
CA LEU A 545 -33.29 -6.00 -13.96
C LEU A 545 -31.79 -5.67 -13.91
N PRO A 546 -31.39 -4.57 -13.24
CA PRO A 546 -29.98 -4.26 -13.03
C PRO A 546 -29.31 -5.32 -12.17
N THR A 547 -28.03 -5.59 -12.42
CA THR A 547 -27.21 -6.46 -11.57
C THR A 547 -27.09 -5.87 -10.18
N MET A 548 -27.39 -6.67 -9.15
CA MET A 548 -27.37 -6.20 -7.77
C MET A 548 -25.99 -6.36 -7.13
N GLU A 549 -25.38 -5.24 -6.78
CA GLU A 549 -24.04 -5.15 -6.19
C GLU A 549 -23.95 -5.87 -4.81
N PHE A 550 -25.05 -5.95 -4.05
CA PHE A 550 -25.05 -6.58 -2.71
C PHE A 550 -25.12 -8.12 -2.73
N ASN A 551 -25.42 -8.77 -3.86
CA ASN A 551 -25.30 -10.25 -3.94
C ASN A 551 -23.83 -10.69 -3.86
N ALA A 552 -22.89 -9.85 -4.28
CA ALA A 552 -21.48 -10.06 -4.00
C ALA A 552 -21.21 -9.99 -2.49
N LEU A 553 -21.79 -9.01 -1.78
CA LEU A 553 -21.66 -8.87 -0.33
C LEU A 553 -22.17 -10.11 0.42
N GLY A 554 -23.36 -10.59 0.07
CA GLY A 554 -23.92 -11.81 0.70
C GLY A 554 -23.01 -13.03 0.51
N ARG A 555 -22.42 -13.21 -0.68
CA ARG A 555 -21.48 -14.31 -0.97
C ARG A 555 -20.16 -14.19 -0.21
N GLU A 556 -19.60 -12.99 -0.09
CA GLU A 556 -18.34 -12.77 0.64
C GLU A 556 -18.54 -12.87 2.17
N LEU A 557 -19.64 -12.32 2.70
CA LEU A 557 -19.98 -12.47 4.14
C LEU A 557 -20.18 -13.94 4.53
N MET A 558 -20.76 -14.77 3.65
CA MET A 558 -20.84 -16.22 3.87
C MET A 558 -19.47 -16.90 3.93
N GLN A 559 -18.44 -16.33 3.30
CA GLN A 559 -17.07 -16.85 3.37
C GLN A 559 -16.35 -16.40 4.66
N GLY A 560 -16.88 -15.39 5.37
CA GLY A 560 -16.51 -14.97 6.72
C GLY A 560 -15.88 -13.58 6.81
N ASP A 561 -15.42 -13.02 5.68
CA ASP A 561 -14.68 -11.76 5.69
C ASP A 561 -15.02 -10.94 4.42
N ALA A 562 -15.25 -9.64 4.53
CA ALA A 562 -15.55 -8.77 3.38
C ALA A 562 -15.20 -7.31 3.64
N ALA A 563 -14.78 -6.58 2.62
CA ALA A 563 -14.72 -5.12 2.66
C ALA A 563 -15.80 -4.52 1.77
N VAL A 564 -16.41 -3.45 2.26
CA VAL A 564 -17.48 -2.75 1.59
C VAL A 564 -17.14 -1.29 1.50
N VAL A 565 -17.21 -0.78 0.29
CA VAL A 565 -17.14 0.66 0.02
C VAL A 565 -18.50 1.07 -0.55
N ALA A 566 -19.13 2.05 0.08
CA ALA A 566 -20.43 2.58 -0.34
C ALA A 566 -20.40 4.10 -0.40
N GLY A 567 -21.00 4.68 -1.43
CA GLY A 567 -21.09 6.13 -1.60
C GLY A 567 -21.75 6.50 -2.92
N ALA A 568 -22.28 7.72 -3.01
CA ALA A 568 -22.97 8.23 -4.20
C ALA A 568 -24.08 7.29 -4.76
N GLY A 569 -24.69 6.46 -3.92
CA GLY A 569 -25.74 5.49 -4.31
C GLY A 569 -25.22 4.17 -4.91
N HIS A 570 -23.91 3.94 -4.95
CA HIS A 570 -23.29 2.72 -5.46
C HIS A 570 -22.51 1.97 -4.38
N LEU A 571 -22.29 0.68 -4.61
CA LEU A 571 -21.65 -0.25 -3.70
C LEU A 571 -20.54 -1.04 -4.43
N ALA A 572 -19.34 -1.02 -3.88
CA ALA A 572 -18.26 -1.91 -4.28
C ALA A 572 -17.95 -2.88 -3.15
N VAL A 573 -18.03 -4.18 -3.45
CA VAL A 573 -17.68 -5.25 -2.52
C VAL A 573 -16.32 -5.77 -2.92
N VAL A 574 -15.39 -5.72 -1.97
CA VAL A 574 -14.05 -6.24 -2.14
C VAL A 574 -13.92 -7.49 -1.27
N PRO A 575 -13.61 -8.65 -1.87
CA PRO A 575 -13.27 -9.85 -1.13
C PRO A 575 -12.13 -9.58 -0.15
N ALA A 576 -12.34 -9.95 1.11
CA ALA A 576 -11.37 -9.75 2.18
C ALA A 576 -9.98 -10.27 1.87
N TRP A 577 -9.86 -11.43 1.23
CA TRP A 577 -8.58 -12.04 0.86
C TRP A 577 -7.71 -11.15 -0.04
N ARG A 578 -8.29 -10.14 -0.69
CA ARG A 578 -7.56 -9.17 -1.52
C ARG A 578 -6.91 -8.06 -0.71
N ILE A 579 -7.46 -7.78 0.49
CA ILE A 579 -6.90 -6.84 1.47
C ILE A 579 -6.01 -7.61 2.45
N PHE A 580 -6.47 -8.77 2.91
CA PHE A 580 -5.79 -9.70 3.82
C PHE A 580 -6.01 -11.15 3.35
N PRO A 581 -5.11 -11.78 2.58
CA PRO A 581 -5.19 -13.21 2.32
C PRO A 581 -5.18 -13.92 3.67
N ARG A 582 -6.18 -14.78 3.90
CA ARG A 582 -6.20 -15.68 5.05
C ARG A 582 -4.84 -16.36 5.13
N ALA A 583 -4.32 -16.57 6.33
CA ALA A 583 -3.13 -17.38 6.53
C ALA A 583 -3.39 -18.76 5.89
N ILE A 584 -2.97 -18.92 4.63
CA ILE A 584 -2.99 -20.21 3.95
C ILE A 584 -2.10 -21.07 4.83
N ALA A 585 -2.62 -22.22 5.24
CA ALA A 585 -1.95 -23.16 6.12
C ALA A 585 -0.46 -23.24 5.77
N ALA A 586 0.39 -23.03 6.79
CA ALA A 586 1.84 -23.06 6.69
C ALA A 586 2.31 -24.19 5.75
N GLY A 587 2.69 -23.83 4.52
CA GLY A 587 2.97 -24.81 3.47
C GLY A 587 3.07 -24.26 2.05
N GLU A 588 2.51 -23.09 1.75
CA GLU A 588 2.73 -22.42 0.47
C GLU A 588 3.48 -21.10 0.68
N ASP A 589 4.70 -20.99 0.13
CA ASP A 589 5.46 -19.75 0.01
C ASP A 589 4.72 -18.77 -0.92
N ARG A 590 3.69 -18.10 -0.40
CA ARG A 590 2.97 -17.01 -1.08
C ARG A 590 2.92 -15.74 -0.23
N VAL A 591 2.96 -14.63 -0.95
CA VAL A 591 3.40 -13.28 -0.54
C VAL A 591 2.55 -12.64 0.59
N THR A 592 3.11 -12.50 1.78
CA THR A 592 2.76 -11.52 2.82
C THR A 592 3.28 -10.12 2.48
N TYR A 593 2.48 -9.28 1.83
CA TYR A 593 2.75 -7.85 1.59
C TYR A 593 2.76 -7.04 2.91
N SER A 594 3.31 -5.82 2.89
CA SER A 594 2.97 -4.81 3.92
C SER A 594 1.51 -4.40 3.73
N TRP A 595 0.63 -4.86 4.61
CA TRP A 595 -0.82 -4.81 4.47
C TRP A 595 -1.39 -3.40 4.34
N SER A 596 -0.73 -2.39 4.92
CA SER A 596 -1.14 -0.99 4.81
C SER A 596 -1.24 -0.51 3.36
N PHE A 597 -0.25 -0.82 2.50
CA PHE A 597 -0.25 -0.36 1.10
C PHE A 597 -1.27 -1.10 0.25
N ARG A 598 -1.41 -2.42 0.45
CA ARG A 598 -2.38 -3.23 -0.29
C ARG A 598 -3.81 -2.86 0.11
N GLY A 599 -4.05 -2.65 1.40
CA GLY A 599 -5.32 -2.18 1.91
C GLY A 599 -5.68 -0.80 1.36
N GLU A 600 -4.76 0.17 1.40
CA GLU A 600 -4.96 1.48 0.78
C GLU A 600 -5.28 1.35 -0.72
N GLU A 601 -4.49 0.58 -1.48
CA GLU A 601 -4.68 0.43 -2.92
C GLU A 601 -6.04 -0.16 -3.29
N VAL A 602 -6.42 -1.24 -2.62
CA VAL A 602 -7.67 -1.94 -2.89
C VAL A 602 -8.88 -1.09 -2.49
N LEU A 603 -8.84 -0.43 -1.33
CA LEU A 603 -9.93 0.43 -0.86
C LEU A 603 -10.05 1.70 -1.72
N THR A 604 -8.92 2.30 -2.10
CA THR A 604 -8.89 3.46 -3.01
C THR A 604 -9.38 3.08 -4.41
N GLY A 605 -9.01 1.90 -4.90
CA GLY A 605 -9.51 1.35 -6.16
C GLY A 605 -11.03 1.17 -6.15
N ALA A 606 -11.59 0.67 -5.03
CA ALA A 606 -13.03 0.54 -4.85
C ALA A 606 -13.75 1.90 -4.74
N LEU A 607 -13.19 2.87 -4.00
CA LEU A 607 -13.71 4.25 -3.97
C LEU A 607 -13.71 4.87 -5.37
N ARG A 608 -12.65 4.61 -6.15
CA ARG A 608 -12.53 5.10 -7.52
C ARG A 608 -13.52 4.44 -8.46
N SER A 609 -13.75 3.13 -8.32
CA SER A 609 -14.72 2.43 -9.17
C SER A 609 -16.15 2.94 -8.99
N ILE A 610 -16.46 3.50 -7.81
CA ILE A 610 -17.75 4.13 -7.54
C ILE A 610 -17.79 5.60 -7.98
N SER A 611 -16.75 6.37 -7.69
CA SER A 611 -16.73 7.82 -7.96
C SER A 611 -16.48 8.20 -9.43
N SER A 612 -15.75 7.37 -10.17
CA SER A 612 -15.44 7.62 -11.59
C SER A 612 -16.61 7.20 -12.49
N GLN A 613 -17.06 8.10 -13.38
CA GLN A 613 -18.23 7.90 -14.25
C GLN A 613 -18.14 6.70 -15.21
N SER A 614 -16.95 6.12 -15.43
CA SER A 614 -16.79 4.76 -15.97
C SER A 614 -15.35 4.26 -15.83
N MET A 615 -15.11 3.20 -15.06
CA MET A 615 -13.81 2.54 -15.08
C MET A 615 -13.61 1.76 -16.38
N PRO A 616 -12.40 1.76 -16.97
CA PRO A 616 -12.13 0.96 -18.16
C PRO A 616 -12.31 -0.53 -17.89
N GLU A 617 -12.80 -1.26 -18.90
CA GLU A 617 -12.84 -2.71 -18.91
C GLU A 617 -11.63 -3.27 -19.65
N VAL A 618 -10.90 -4.19 -19.02
CA VAL A 618 -9.74 -4.85 -19.59
C VAL A 618 -10.15 -6.25 -20.04
N VAL A 619 -10.02 -6.50 -21.34
CA VAL A 619 -10.35 -7.79 -21.94
C VAL A 619 -9.05 -8.50 -22.30
N PHE A 620 -8.74 -9.59 -21.60
CA PHE A 620 -7.63 -10.47 -21.94
C PHE A 620 -8.05 -11.40 -23.08
N VAL A 621 -7.32 -11.35 -24.19
CA VAL A 621 -7.61 -12.12 -25.41
C VAL A 621 -6.48 -13.13 -25.66
N HIS A 622 -6.80 -14.42 -25.67
CA HIS A 622 -5.84 -15.50 -25.89
C HIS A 622 -6.49 -16.73 -26.55
N SER A 623 -5.67 -17.68 -26.98
CA SER A 623 -6.10 -18.95 -27.61
C SER A 623 -5.91 -20.19 -26.72
N GLU A 624 -5.37 -20.02 -25.50
CA GLU A 624 -5.15 -21.13 -24.56
C GLU A 624 -6.44 -21.86 -24.19
N ARG A 625 -6.33 -23.17 -23.93
CA ARG A 625 -7.51 -24.01 -23.65
C ARG A 625 -8.10 -23.76 -22.27
N ASP A 626 -7.23 -23.56 -21.30
CA ASP A 626 -7.57 -23.24 -19.92
C ASP A 626 -7.54 -21.73 -19.73
N SER A 627 -8.33 -21.24 -18.77
CA SER A 627 -8.30 -19.84 -18.37
C SER A 627 -6.90 -19.42 -17.92
N LEU A 628 -6.39 -18.33 -18.47
CA LEU A 628 -5.15 -17.71 -18.03
C LEU A 628 -5.36 -16.82 -16.80
N LEU A 629 -6.60 -16.49 -16.46
CA LEU A 629 -6.90 -15.64 -15.30
C LEU A 629 -7.02 -16.43 -13.99
N ARG A 630 -6.95 -17.76 -14.04
CA ARG A 630 -6.99 -18.64 -12.87
C ARG A 630 -5.59 -19.02 -12.44
N ALA A 631 -5.29 -18.83 -11.16
CA ALA A 631 -3.99 -19.16 -10.59
C ALA A 631 -3.62 -20.64 -10.81
N LYS A 632 -2.39 -20.88 -11.25
CA LYS A 632 -1.77 -22.21 -11.41
C LYS A 632 -0.57 -22.32 -10.49
N GLN A 633 -0.15 -23.55 -10.17
CA GLN A 633 1.01 -23.78 -9.30
C GLN A 633 2.34 -23.39 -9.97
N ASP A 634 2.42 -23.47 -11.30
CA ASP A 634 3.65 -23.21 -12.06
C ASP A 634 3.87 -21.72 -12.41
N GLY A 635 2.91 -20.84 -12.09
CA GLY A 635 3.01 -19.42 -12.39
C GLY A 635 3.01 -19.08 -13.89
N SER A 636 2.53 -20.00 -14.75
CA SER A 636 2.49 -19.87 -16.22
C SER A 636 1.23 -19.15 -16.76
N GLU A 637 0.51 -18.48 -15.88
CA GLU A 637 -0.77 -17.81 -16.04
C GLU A 637 -0.66 -16.31 -15.67
N LEU A 638 -1.78 -15.60 -15.61
CA LEU A 638 -1.85 -14.14 -15.49
C LEU A 638 -2.62 -13.68 -14.25
N ALA A 639 -2.89 -14.58 -13.30
CA ALA A 639 -3.75 -14.30 -12.17
C ALA A 639 -3.27 -13.07 -11.38
N ALA A 640 -1.98 -12.97 -11.09
CA ALA A 640 -1.40 -11.87 -10.32
C ALA A 640 -1.61 -10.49 -10.95
N VAL A 641 -1.38 -10.37 -12.26
CA VAL A 641 -1.56 -9.07 -12.95
C VAL A 641 -3.03 -8.72 -13.12
N THR A 642 -3.91 -9.73 -13.26
CA THR A 642 -5.36 -9.49 -13.27
C THR A 642 -5.88 -9.07 -11.90
N ASP A 643 -5.33 -9.62 -10.83
CA ASP A 643 -5.68 -9.22 -9.47
C ASP A 643 -5.17 -7.82 -9.15
N ALA A 644 -4.01 -7.41 -9.69
CA ALA A 644 -3.55 -6.03 -9.60
C ALA A 644 -4.51 -5.07 -10.32
N LEU A 645 -4.94 -5.38 -11.55
CA LEU A 645 -5.94 -4.59 -12.29
C LEU A 645 -7.26 -4.48 -11.53
N ARG A 646 -7.80 -5.60 -11.04
CA ARG A 646 -9.01 -5.57 -10.21
C ARG A 646 -8.80 -4.73 -8.95
N SER A 647 -7.59 -4.69 -8.39
CA SER A 647 -7.30 -3.98 -7.13
C SER A 647 -7.22 -2.48 -7.35
N ALA A 648 -6.77 -2.06 -8.53
CA ALA A 648 -6.85 -0.67 -8.96
C ALA A 648 -8.26 -0.23 -9.40
N GLY A 649 -9.25 -1.14 -9.38
CA GLY A 649 -10.65 -0.86 -9.68
C GLY A 649 -11.08 -1.13 -11.14
N PHE A 650 -10.22 -1.74 -11.96
CA PHE A 650 -10.58 -2.09 -13.34
C PHE A 650 -11.51 -3.31 -13.39
N SER A 651 -12.47 -3.30 -14.32
CA SER A 651 -13.21 -4.51 -14.67
C SER A 651 -12.30 -5.40 -15.53
N VAL A 652 -12.25 -6.69 -15.24
CA VAL A 652 -11.39 -7.63 -15.99
C VAL A 652 -12.24 -8.78 -16.54
N ARG A 653 -12.16 -8.98 -17.86
CA ARG A 653 -12.87 -10.04 -18.60
C ARG A 653 -11.89 -10.88 -19.41
N GLU A 654 -12.22 -12.15 -19.60
CA GLU A 654 -11.48 -13.08 -20.46
C GLU A 654 -12.29 -13.35 -21.74
N TRP A 655 -11.62 -13.39 -22.89
CA TRP A 655 -12.24 -13.75 -24.16
C TRP A 655 -11.33 -14.66 -24.99
N THR A 656 -11.88 -15.78 -25.46
CA THR A 656 -11.20 -16.72 -26.34
C THR A 656 -11.88 -16.73 -27.70
N PRO A 657 -11.25 -16.16 -28.75
CA PRO A 657 -11.78 -16.19 -30.11
C PRO A 657 -12.16 -17.61 -30.56
N GLY A 658 -13.35 -17.75 -31.15
CA GLY A 658 -13.89 -19.04 -31.62
C GLY A 658 -14.58 -19.90 -30.56
N ARG A 659 -14.62 -19.49 -29.28
CA ARG A 659 -15.35 -20.17 -28.19
C ARG A 659 -16.39 -19.29 -27.48
N GLY A 660 -16.76 -18.18 -28.09
CA GLY A 660 -17.76 -17.24 -27.58
C GLY A 660 -17.83 -16.00 -28.46
N GLU A 661 -18.89 -15.22 -28.29
CA GLU A 661 -19.05 -13.94 -28.99
C GLU A 661 -18.10 -12.89 -28.44
N ARG A 662 -17.75 -11.90 -29.27
CA ARG A 662 -16.95 -10.76 -28.85
C ARG A 662 -17.69 -9.99 -27.76
N PRO A 663 -17.04 -9.67 -26.62
CA PRO A 663 -17.64 -8.84 -25.58
C PRO A 663 -18.12 -7.50 -26.14
N THR A 664 -19.39 -7.17 -25.93
CA THR A 664 -19.91 -5.84 -26.23
C THR A 664 -19.57 -4.87 -25.08
N PRO A 665 -19.17 -3.63 -25.39
CA PRO A 665 -18.89 -2.64 -24.35
C PRO A 665 -20.16 -2.30 -23.59
N VAL A 666 -20.04 -2.22 -22.27
CA VAL A 666 -21.10 -1.65 -21.44
C VAL A 666 -21.21 -0.17 -21.79
N VAL A 667 -22.43 0.35 -21.89
CA VAL A 667 -22.66 1.75 -22.29
C VAL A 667 -21.87 2.68 -21.36
N GLY A 668 -20.99 3.50 -21.95
CA GLY A 668 -20.15 4.47 -21.24
C GLY A 668 -18.78 3.95 -20.79
N THR A 669 -18.45 2.66 -20.93
CA THR A 669 -17.13 2.12 -20.57
C THR A 669 -16.20 2.00 -21.78
N THR A 670 -14.91 2.28 -21.58
CA THR A 670 -13.87 2.05 -22.59
C THR A 670 -13.31 0.64 -22.42
N GLN A 671 -13.30 -0.16 -23.49
CA GLN A 671 -12.69 -1.49 -23.49
C GLN A 671 -11.24 -1.42 -24.00
N VAL A 672 -10.30 -1.91 -23.20
CA VAL A 672 -8.88 -2.08 -23.55
C VAL A 672 -8.60 -3.57 -23.73
N PHE A 673 -8.04 -3.94 -24.89
CA PHE A 673 -7.75 -5.32 -25.22
C PHE A 673 -6.28 -5.65 -24.95
N VAL A 674 -6.03 -6.62 -24.07
CA VAL A 674 -4.70 -7.17 -23.79
C VAL A 674 -4.57 -8.48 -24.54
N ILE A 675 -3.85 -8.44 -25.67
CA ILE A 675 -3.73 -9.58 -26.58
C ILE A 675 -2.46 -10.35 -26.25
N ILE A 676 -2.65 -11.63 -25.95
CA ILE A 676 -1.58 -12.52 -25.51
C ILE A 676 -1.44 -13.63 -26.56
N PRO A 677 -0.30 -13.69 -27.27
CA PRO A 677 -0.03 -14.74 -28.23
C PRO A 677 0.10 -16.09 -27.49
N ALA A 678 0.01 -17.19 -28.23
CA ALA A 678 0.19 -18.53 -27.65
C ALA A 678 1.50 -18.61 -26.86
N LEU A 679 1.42 -19.01 -25.59
CA LEU A 679 2.57 -18.98 -24.67
C LEU A 679 3.64 -20.01 -25.06
N ARG A 680 3.24 -21.05 -25.82
CA ARG A 680 4.12 -22.13 -26.28
C ARG A 680 4.12 -22.24 -27.81
N ARG A 681 4.94 -21.45 -28.47
CA ARG A 681 5.24 -21.58 -29.91
C ARG A 681 6.46 -22.45 -30.15
N GLY A 682 6.25 -23.75 -30.28
CA GLY A 682 7.31 -24.71 -30.65
C GLY A 682 7.18 -25.28 -32.07
N GLN A 683 6.05 -25.05 -32.73
CA GLN A 683 5.73 -25.63 -34.05
C GLN A 683 5.96 -24.60 -35.16
N PHE A 684 6.25 -25.09 -36.37
CA PHE A 684 6.49 -24.25 -37.54
C PHE A 684 5.19 -23.67 -38.13
N ASP A 685 4.03 -24.28 -37.86
CA ASP A 685 2.73 -23.81 -38.33
C ASP A 685 1.89 -23.24 -37.18
N LEU A 686 1.11 -22.19 -37.48
CA LEU A 686 0.12 -21.63 -36.57
C LEU A 686 -1.07 -22.61 -36.43
N SER A 687 -1.49 -22.88 -35.20
CA SER A 687 -2.71 -23.65 -34.93
C SER A 687 -3.96 -22.93 -35.46
N ARG A 688 -5.09 -23.64 -35.58
CA ARG A 688 -6.35 -23.02 -36.02
C ARG A 688 -6.78 -21.91 -35.07
N GLU A 689 -6.68 -22.17 -33.77
CA GLU A 689 -7.03 -21.23 -32.70
C GLU A 689 -6.14 -19.99 -32.74
N GLU A 690 -4.85 -20.16 -33.02
CA GLU A 690 -3.89 -19.06 -33.11
C GLU A 690 -4.09 -18.20 -34.35
N ARG A 691 -4.48 -18.80 -35.49
CA ARG A 691 -4.87 -18.04 -36.70
C ARG A 691 -6.11 -17.19 -36.43
N LEU A 692 -7.13 -17.78 -35.82
CA LEU A 692 -8.35 -17.06 -35.44
C LEU A 692 -8.03 -15.90 -34.49
N LEU A 693 -7.15 -16.11 -33.52
CA LEU A 693 -6.70 -15.06 -32.61
C LEU A 693 -5.96 -13.94 -33.35
N ALA A 694 -5.07 -14.26 -34.28
CA ALA A 694 -4.35 -13.25 -35.07
C ALA A 694 -5.29 -12.46 -36.00
N GLU A 695 -6.28 -13.11 -36.60
CA GLU A 695 -7.32 -12.47 -37.41
C GLU A 695 -8.18 -11.51 -36.58
N GLU A 696 -8.65 -11.94 -35.41
CA GLU A 696 -9.41 -11.07 -34.50
C GLU A 696 -8.56 -9.93 -33.92
N ALA A 697 -7.28 -10.16 -33.62
CA ALA A 697 -6.35 -9.11 -33.23
C ALA A 697 -6.21 -8.04 -34.33
N ALA A 698 -6.06 -8.45 -35.59
CA ALA A 698 -6.02 -7.53 -36.72
C ALA A 698 -7.35 -6.76 -36.88
N ARG A 699 -8.50 -7.41 -36.69
CA ARG A 699 -9.82 -6.76 -36.70
C ARG A 699 -9.93 -5.70 -35.60
N LEU A 700 -9.58 -6.03 -34.36
CA LEU A 700 -9.59 -5.07 -33.24
C LEU A 700 -8.74 -3.82 -33.54
N ILE A 701 -7.55 -4.01 -34.10
CA ILE A 701 -6.65 -2.92 -34.47
C ILE A 701 -7.24 -2.08 -35.62
N ASN A 702 -7.86 -2.72 -36.61
CA ASN A 702 -8.50 -2.02 -37.72
C ASN A 702 -9.78 -1.28 -37.30
N ASP A 703 -10.53 -1.81 -36.34
CA ASP A 703 -11.74 -1.21 -35.76
C ASP A 703 -11.44 0.04 -34.90
N GLY A 704 -10.16 0.35 -34.66
CA GLY A 704 -9.77 1.50 -33.84
C GLY A 704 -9.72 1.19 -32.34
N ALA A 705 -9.81 -0.08 -31.91
CA ALA A 705 -9.79 -0.42 -30.50
C ALA A 705 -8.42 -0.13 -29.86
N PRO A 706 -8.38 0.25 -28.57
CA PRO A 706 -7.12 0.40 -27.84
C PRO A 706 -6.57 -0.97 -27.45
N VAL A 707 -5.32 -1.24 -27.85
CA VAL A 707 -4.73 -2.58 -27.80
C VAL A 707 -3.35 -2.56 -27.13
N LEU A 708 -3.15 -3.44 -26.15
CA LEU A 708 -1.83 -3.86 -25.68
C LEU A 708 -1.51 -5.20 -26.34
N LEU A 709 -0.53 -5.21 -27.24
CA LEU A 709 -0.03 -6.42 -27.87
C LEU A 709 1.27 -6.87 -27.20
N THR A 710 1.25 -8.10 -26.67
CA THR A 710 2.47 -8.78 -26.27
C THR A 710 3.04 -9.54 -27.46
N ALA A 711 4.32 -9.37 -27.77
CA ALA A 711 5.00 -10.10 -28.83
C ALA A 711 5.84 -11.25 -28.24
N GLY A 712 5.66 -12.45 -28.80
CA GLY A 712 6.47 -13.62 -28.51
C GLY A 712 7.45 -13.94 -29.64
N ARG A 713 8.41 -14.82 -29.35
CA ARG A 713 9.37 -15.35 -30.33
C ARG A 713 8.67 -16.10 -31.45
N SER A 714 9.33 -16.16 -32.60
CA SER A 714 8.80 -16.86 -33.77
C SER A 714 9.87 -17.67 -34.48
N MET A 715 9.65 -18.99 -34.58
CA MET A 715 10.49 -19.87 -35.42
C MET A 715 10.37 -19.51 -36.91
N LEU A 716 9.21 -19.02 -37.34
CA LEU A 716 9.02 -18.52 -38.71
C LEU A 716 9.97 -17.36 -39.00
N ALA A 717 10.07 -16.41 -38.07
CA ALA A 717 10.94 -15.25 -38.22
C ALA A 717 12.42 -15.64 -38.28
N VAL A 718 12.87 -16.62 -37.48
CA VAL A 718 14.24 -17.16 -37.55
C VAL A 718 14.55 -17.77 -38.90
N MET A 719 13.56 -18.43 -39.51
CA MET A 719 13.68 -19.00 -40.86
C MET A 719 13.52 -17.96 -41.98
N GLY A 720 13.35 -16.68 -41.64
CA GLY A 720 13.10 -15.61 -42.60
C GLY A 720 11.70 -15.63 -43.21
N GLN A 721 10.77 -16.41 -42.65
CA GLN A 721 9.37 -16.43 -43.06
C GLN A 721 8.57 -15.34 -42.34
N ALA A 722 7.50 -14.87 -42.98
CA ALA A 722 6.63 -13.85 -42.42
C ALA A 722 5.75 -14.43 -41.30
N ASP A 723 5.87 -13.90 -40.09
CA ASP A 723 4.94 -14.18 -38.99
C ASP A 723 3.82 -13.11 -39.00
N PRO A 724 2.53 -13.50 -39.08
CA PRO A 724 1.42 -12.55 -39.03
C PRO A 724 1.44 -11.66 -37.78
N TRP A 725 1.96 -12.15 -36.65
CA TRP A 725 2.06 -11.39 -35.40
C TRP A 725 3.02 -10.21 -35.48
N GLN A 726 4.05 -10.27 -36.36
CA GLN A 726 5.00 -9.17 -36.53
C GLN A 726 4.39 -7.95 -37.23
N ARG A 727 3.39 -8.18 -38.09
CA ARG A 727 2.84 -7.13 -38.96
C ARG A 727 1.58 -6.46 -38.42
N LEU A 728 1.02 -6.95 -37.30
CA LEU A 728 -0.23 -6.44 -36.73
C LEU A 728 -0.18 -4.93 -36.45
N LEU A 729 0.98 -4.41 -36.01
CA LEU A 729 1.17 -2.98 -35.71
C LEU A 729 2.02 -2.24 -36.76
N ALA A 730 2.25 -2.84 -37.94
CA ALA A 730 2.86 -2.15 -39.08
C ALA A 730 2.13 -0.85 -39.47
N PRO A 731 0.78 -0.72 -39.36
CA PRO A 731 0.08 0.55 -39.58
C PRO A 731 0.48 1.69 -38.61
N PHE A 732 1.16 1.37 -37.50
CA PHE A 732 1.74 2.32 -36.54
C PHE A 732 3.26 2.48 -36.71
N GLY A 733 3.86 1.81 -37.71
CA GLY A 733 5.30 1.78 -37.90
C GLY A 733 6.04 0.95 -36.85
N LEU A 734 5.37 0.00 -36.19
CA LEU A 734 5.96 -0.84 -35.14
C LEU A 734 6.06 -2.30 -35.58
N GLU A 735 7.25 -2.88 -35.52
CA GLU A 735 7.49 -4.29 -35.83
C GLU A 735 8.42 -4.95 -34.80
N PRO A 736 7.99 -6.03 -34.11
CA PRO A 736 8.86 -6.75 -33.18
C PRO A 736 9.85 -7.65 -33.95
N ASP A 737 11.12 -7.62 -33.56
CA ASP A 737 12.18 -8.48 -34.10
C ASP A 737 12.11 -9.88 -33.47
N ALA A 738 11.08 -10.65 -33.82
CA ALA A 738 10.80 -11.94 -33.17
C ALA A 738 11.82 -13.06 -33.48
N ALA A 739 12.83 -12.77 -34.30
CA ALA A 739 13.94 -13.68 -34.61
C ALA A 739 15.10 -13.56 -33.62
N ARG A 740 15.21 -12.43 -32.89
CA ARG A 740 16.36 -12.14 -32.04
C ARG A 740 15.94 -11.72 -30.63
N VAL A 741 16.66 -12.21 -29.63
CA VAL A 741 16.43 -11.87 -28.21
C VAL A 741 17.68 -11.26 -27.60
N VAL A 742 17.49 -10.42 -26.59
CA VAL A 742 18.59 -9.90 -25.78
C VAL A 742 18.99 -10.93 -24.74
N LEU A 743 20.27 -11.30 -24.74
CA LEU A 743 20.88 -12.15 -23.73
C LEU A 743 21.93 -11.37 -22.94
N GLU A 744 22.12 -11.74 -21.68
CA GLU A 744 23.12 -11.16 -20.78
C GLU A 744 24.01 -12.24 -20.19
N MET A 745 25.33 -12.01 -20.16
CA MET A 745 26.28 -12.90 -19.51
C MET A 745 26.52 -12.46 -18.07
N THR A 746 26.36 -13.38 -17.12
CA THR A 746 26.63 -13.14 -15.70
C THR A 746 27.50 -14.23 -15.11
N ALA A 747 28.11 -13.98 -13.96
CA ALA A 747 28.85 -15.02 -13.23
C ALA A 747 27.97 -15.56 -12.10
N THR A 748 27.93 -16.89 -11.95
CA THR A 748 27.33 -17.55 -10.78
C THR A 748 28.19 -17.33 -9.53
N ALA A 749 27.69 -17.72 -8.35
CA ALA A 749 28.43 -17.64 -7.08
C ALA A 749 29.79 -18.38 -7.12
N ASP A 750 29.89 -19.43 -7.93
CA ASP A 750 31.11 -20.22 -8.13
C ASP A 750 32.02 -19.63 -9.24
N GLY A 751 31.64 -18.49 -9.82
CA GLY A 751 32.39 -17.80 -10.87
C GLY A 751 32.22 -18.38 -12.28
N THR A 752 31.30 -19.33 -12.48
CA THR A 752 31.04 -19.88 -13.82
C THR A 752 30.17 -18.92 -14.64
N PRO A 753 30.48 -18.72 -15.95
CA PRO A 753 29.65 -17.89 -16.81
C PRO A 753 28.29 -18.55 -17.06
N GLU A 754 27.23 -17.78 -16.87
CA GLU A 754 25.84 -18.17 -17.09
C GLU A 754 25.15 -17.14 -18.00
N VAL A 755 24.47 -17.66 -19.03
CA VAL A 755 23.67 -16.85 -19.95
C VAL A 755 22.27 -16.67 -19.39
N ARG A 756 21.90 -15.42 -19.12
CA ARG A 756 20.57 -15.02 -18.67
C ARG A 756 19.71 -14.58 -19.85
N PRO A 757 18.55 -15.23 -20.06
CA PRO A 757 17.63 -14.86 -21.14
C PRO A 757 16.65 -13.76 -20.72
N TRP A 758 16.72 -13.24 -19.50
CA TRP A 758 15.85 -12.19 -18.98
C TRP A 758 16.66 -10.91 -18.73
N GLN A 759 15.99 -9.77 -18.79
CA GLN A 759 16.58 -8.45 -18.61
C GLN A 759 15.89 -7.76 -17.43
N LEU A 760 16.66 -7.38 -16.43
CA LEU A 760 16.21 -6.53 -15.33
C LEU A 760 16.41 -5.07 -15.72
N ILE A 761 15.32 -4.29 -15.71
CA ILE A 761 15.29 -2.90 -16.14
C ILE A 761 14.90 -2.04 -14.94
N GLU A 762 15.87 -1.31 -14.41
CA GLU A 762 15.69 -0.45 -13.23
C GLU A 762 15.52 1.03 -13.60
N ARG A 763 15.88 1.38 -14.83
CA ARG A 763 15.82 2.74 -15.37
C ARG A 763 14.95 2.74 -16.60
N VAL A 764 13.97 3.63 -16.60
CA VAL A 764 13.08 3.88 -17.73
C VAL A 764 13.34 5.28 -18.31
N PRO A 765 13.09 5.50 -19.61
CA PRO A 765 13.23 6.80 -20.25
C PRO A 765 12.46 7.90 -19.51
N ALA A 766 13.13 9.04 -19.24
CA ALA A 766 12.54 10.13 -18.45
C ALA A 766 11.38 10.86 -19.16
N ASN A 767 11.30 10.74 -20.49
CA ASN A 767 10.33 11.45 -21.33
C ASN A 767 9.08 10.60 -21.61
N SER A 768 8.97 9.39 -21.02
CA SER A 768 7.78 8.57 -21.27
C SER A 768 6.57 9.04 -20.44
N ALA A 769 5.37 8.93 -21.00
CA ALA A 769 4.10 9.08 -20.28
C ALA A 769 3.97 8.11 -19.10
N LEU A 770 4.68 6.97 -19.11
CA LEU A 770 4.69 6.01 -18.00
C LEU A 770 5.84 6.25 -17.01
N SER A 771 6.73 7.20 -17.29
CA SER A 771 8.00 7.37 -16.54
C SER A 771 7.78 7.74 -15.07
N SER A 772 6.76 8.54 -14.74
CA SER A 772 6.43 8.90 -13.35
C SER A 772 6.09 7.66 -12.52
N ARG A 773 5.39 6.70 -13.13
CA ARG A 773 4.93 5.47 -12.49
C ARG A 773 5.94 4.33 -12.55
N LEU A 774 6.92 4.36 -13.45
CA LEU A 774 7.92 3.29 -13.57
C LEU A 774 9.27 3.63 -12.93
N ARG A 775 9.54 4.91 -12.64
CA ARG A 775 10.82 5.35 -12.06
C ARG A 775 11.07 4.68 -10.70
N GLY A 776 12.25 4.07 -10.56
CA GLY A 776 12.68 3.40 -9.32
C GLY A 776 12.03 2.04 -9.07
N ARG A 777 11.34 1.47 -10.07
CA ARG A 777 10.71 0.15 -9.99
C ARG A 777 11.35 -0.78 -11.01
N ALA A 778 11.85 -1.92 -10.54
CA ALA A 778 12.47 -2.91 -11.42
C ALA A 778 11.40 -3.63 -12.26
N ILE A 779 11.64 -3.70 -13.58
CA ILE A 779 10.83 -4.42 -14.56
C ILE A 779 11.66 -5.59 -15.06
N LEU A 780 11.14 -6.81 -14.96
CA LEU A 780 11.79 -7.99 -15.51
C LEU A 780 11.11 -8.38 -16.83
N LEU A 781 11.86 -8.34 -17.92
CA LEU A 781 11.40 -8.80 -19.23
C LEU A 781 12.12 -10.11 -19.57
N ASN A 782 11.37 -11.20 -19.70
CA ASN A 782 11.92 -12.45 -20.16
C ASN A 782 12.05 -12.44 -21.69
N GLN A 783 13.22 -12.83 -22.20
CA GLN A 783 13.52 -12.93 -23.64
C GLN A 783 13.14 -11.65 -24.39
N ALA A 784 13.62 -10.51 -23.87
CA ALA A 784 13.32 -9.20 -24.44
C ALA A 784 13.76 -9.12 -25.92
N MET A 785 12.90 -8.57 -26.77
CA MET A 785 13.09 -8.45 -28.20
C MET A 785 13.06 -6.98 -28.59
N ARG A 786 13.91 -6.61 -29.55
CA ARG A 786 13.90 -5.27 -30.12
C ARG A 786 12.58 -4.99 -30.84
N ILE A 787 12.02 -3.81 -30.63
CA ILE A 787 10.95 -3.26 -31.47
C ILE A 787 11.60 -2.30 -32.48
N ARG A 788 11.36 -2.56 -33.77
CA ARG A 788 11.75 -1.67 -34.86
C ARG A 788 10.68 -0.60 -35.03
N ILE A 789 11.13 0.65 -35.09
CA ILE A 789 10.28 1.82 -35.32
C ILE A 789 10.61 2.33 -36.71
N ALA A 790 9.59 2.52 -37.55
CA ALA A 790 9.73 3.00 -38.92
C ALA A 790 10.24 4.45 -38.95
N ASP A 791 11.12 4.76 -39.90
CA ASP A 791 11.60 6.10 -40.19
C ASP A 791 11.60 6.33 -41.71
N PRO A 792 10.75 7.24 -42.26
CA PRO A 792 9.79 8.09 -41.54
C PRO A 792 8.60 7.29 -40.98
N LEU A 793 7.99 7.82 -39.91
CA LEU A 793 6.75 7.25 -39.35
C LEU A 793 5.57 7.40 -40.32
N PRO A 794 4.57 6.50 -40.26
CA PRO A 794 3.33 6.65 -41.03
C PRO A 794 2.60 7.95 -40.68
N GLU A 795 1.88 8.51 -41.67
CA GLU A 795 1.20 9.80 -41.51
C GLU A 795 0.20 9.79 -40.35
N GLY A 796 0.26 10.83 -39.50
CA GLY A 796 -0.65 10.97 -38.36
C GLY A 796 -0.37 10.05 -37.17
N VAL A 797 0.74 9.29 -37.20
CA VAL A 797 1.19 8.43 -36.10
C VAL A 797 2.28 9.12 -35.26
N ARG A 798 2.17 9.01 -33.93
CA ARG A 798 3.23 9.37 -32.98
C ARG A 798 3.66 8.13 -32.22
N VAL A 799 4.96 8.02 -31.96
CA VAL A 799 5.57 6.89 -31.27
C VAL A 799 6.41 7.39 -30.10
N GLU A 800 6.35 6.69 -28.98
CA GLU A 800 7.12 6.95 -27.77
C GLU A 800 7.69 5.65 -27.20
N VAL A 801 8.94 5.66 -26.77
CA VAL A 801 9.58 4.50 -26.13
C VAL A 801 9.28 4.51 -24.64
N ALA A 802 8.63 3.46 -24.15
CA ALA A 802 8.26 3.31 -22.74
C ALA A 802 9.35 2.62 -21.92
N VAL A 803 9.99 1.60 -22.51
CA VAL A 803 11.03 0.80 -21.88
C VAL A 803 12.08 0.43 -22.91
N GLU A 804 13.35 0.60 -22.55
CA GLU A 804 14.51 0.26 -23.37
C GLU A 804 15.56 -0.53 -22.58
N VAL A 805 16.34 -1.35 -23.28
CA VAL A 805 17.48 -2.06 -22.70
C VAL A 805 18.75 -1.29 -23.04
N GLU A 806 19.44 -0.84 -22.00
CA GLU A 806 20.72 -0.15 -22.12
C GLU A 806 21.83 -1.08 -22.65
N PRO A 807 22.72 -0.57 -23.51
CA PRO A 807 23.87 -1.33 -24.00
C PRO A 807 24.83 -1.64 -22.85
N SER A 808 25.39 -2.85 -22.88
CA SER A 808 26.36 -3.32 -21.89
C SER A 808 27.40 -4.20 -22.57
N THR A 809 28.61 -4.25 -22.01
CA THR A 809 29.67 -5.16 -22.50
C THR A 809 29.30 -6.62 -22.33
N VAL A 810 28.35 -6.93 -21.45
CA VAL A 810 27.85 -8.28 -21.19
C VAL A 810 26.56 -8.64 -21.93
N ARG A 811 26.00 -7.74 -22.75
CA ARG A 811 24.72 -7.96 -23.47
C ARG A 811 24.91 -8.06 -24.98
N TRP A 812 24.12 -8.91 -25.63
CA TRP A 812 24.10 -9.05 -27.10
C TRP A 812 22.72 -9.47 -27.61
N LEU A 813 22.49 -9.25 -28.91
CA LEU A 813 21.33 -9.79 -29.61
C LEU A 813 21.66 -11.18 -30.17
N ALA A 814 20.98 -12.21 -29.69
CA ALA A 814 21.17 -13.59 -30.12
C ALA A 814 20.19 -13.99 -31.21
N ASP A 815 20.69 -14.64 -32.27
CA ASP A 815 19.89 -15.17 -33.38
C ASP A 815 19.31 -16.57 -33.06
N ASP A 816 20.03 -17.37 -32.26
CA ASP A 816 19.51 -18.62 -31.69
C ASP A 816 19.63 -18.55 -30.16
N TRP A 817 18.47 -18.49 -29.50
CA TRP A 817 18.35 -18.42 -28.05
C TRP A 817 18.41 -19.80 -27.38
N ARG A 818 18.57 -20.88 -28.14
CA ARG A 818 18.64 -22.26 -27.65
C ARG A 818 20.07 -22.73 -27.43
N GLU A 819 21.06 -21.98 -27.90
CA GLU A 819 22.46 -22.29 -27.70
C GLU A 819 22.84 -22.05 -26.24
N ASN A 820 22.92 -23.12 -25.45
CA ASN A 820 23.29 -23.08 -24.03
C ASN A 820 24.82 -23.05 -23.80
N GLU A 821 25.64 -23.16 -24.85
CA GLU A 821 27.10 -23.34 -24.75
C GLU A 821 27.92 -22.06 -25.03
N VAL A 822 27.31 -20.87 -24.91
CA VAL A 822 28.03 -19.62 -25.09
C VAL A 822 28.90 -19.34 -23.86
N ARG A 823 30.23 -19.41 -24.01
CA ARG A 823 31.20 -19.12 -22.93
C ARG A 823 31.67 -17.67 -22.88
N GLU A 824 31.56 -16.94 -23.99
CA GLU A 824 31.98 -15.54 -24.11
C GLU A 824 30.97 -14.74 -24.96
N VAL A 825 30.82 -13.46 -24.65
CA VAL A 825 29.88 -12.57 -25.34
C VAL A 825 30.35 -12.25 -26.77
N PRO A 826 29.57 -12.56 -27.82
CA PRO A 826 29.96 -12.29 -29.20
C PRO A 826 30.03 -10.78 -29.48
N VAL A 827 31.24 -10.26 -29.67
CA VAL A 827 31.50 -8.81 -29.80
C VAL A 827 30.73 -8.18 -30.98
N GLN A 828 30.58 -8.89 -32.11
CA GLN A 828 29.85 -8.37 -33.28
C GLN A 828 28.33 -8.29 -33.07
N LYS A 829 27.78 -9.02 -32.09
CA LYS A 829 26.34 -9.04 -31.79
C LYS A 829 25.94 -8.06 -30.69
N ARG A 830 26.91 -7.32 -30.14
CA ARG A 830 26.66 -6.24 -29.17
C ARG A 830 25.97 -5.08 -29.85
N PHE A 831 25.10 -4.40 -29.12
CA PHE A 831 24.44 -3.18 -29.56
C PHE A 831 25.05 -1.98 -28.81
N SER A 832 25.17 -0.86 -29.51
CA SER A 832 25.77 0.39 -29.00
C SER A 832 24.77 1.48 -28.65
N GLN A 833 23.51 1.30 -29.04
CA GLN A 833 22.40 2.21 -28.75
C GLN A 833 21.35 1.49 -27.90
N PRO A 834 20.60 2.20 -27.04
CA PRO A 834 19.49 1.62 -26.30
C PRO A 834 18.52 0.91 -27.24
N LEU A 835 18.05 -0.28 -26.84
CA LEU A 835 17.12 -1.08 -27.62
C LEU A 835 15.70 -0.87 -27.09
N PRO A 836 14.77 -0.31 -27.90
CA PRO A 836 13.37 -0.23 -27.52
C PRO A 836 12.79 -1.64 -27.37
N VAL A 837 12.21 -1.94 -26.22
CA VAL A 837 11.58 -3.24 -25.90
C VAL A 837 10.12 -3.12 -25.48
N ALA A 838 9.67 -1.91 -25.11
CA ALA A 838 8.26 -1.57 -25.05
C ALA A 838 8.02 -0.19 -25.65
N VAL A 839 7.06 -0.10 -26.57
CA VAL A 839 6.80 1.09 -27.38
C VAL A 839 5.31 1.39 -27.41
N MET A 840 4.97 2.66 -27.26
CA MET A 840 3.62 3.19 -27.28
C MET A 840 3.42 3.97 -28.58
N ALA A 841 2.24 3.86 -29.19
CA ALA A 841 1.91 4.63 -30.39
C ALA A 841 0.47 5.14 -30.37
N GLU A 842 0.29 6.34 -30.89
CA GLU A 842 -1.02 6.97 -31.07
C GLU A 842 -1.21 7.35 -32.53
N ARG A 843 -2.35 6.99 -33.10
CA ARG A 843 -2.76 7.36 -34.46
C ARG A 843 -4.03 8.18 -34.41
N LYS A 844 -4.05 9.32 -35.09
CA LYS A 844 -5.28 10.11 -35.26
C LYS A 844 -6.23 9.42 -36.24
N LEU A 845 -7.47 9.23 -35.84
CA LEU A 845 -8.55 8.73 -36.70
C LEU A 845 -9.48 9.91 -37.09
N PRO A 846 -10.35 9.78 -38.11
CA PRO A 846 -11.33 10.80 -38.45
C PRO A 846 -12.25 11.18 -37.28
N VAL A 847 -12.51 10.23 -36.39
CA VAL A 847 -13.24 10.43 -35.12
C VAL A 847 -12.37 9.89 -33.99
N GLY A 848 -11.72 10.78 -33.24
CA GLY A 848 -10.89 10.44 -32.07
C GLY A 848 -9.45 10.01 -32.39
N SER A 849 -8.84 9.30 -31.44
CA SER A 849 -7.47 8.79 -31.52
C SER A 849 -7.45 7.33 -31.10
N GLN A 850 -6.63 6.53 -31.78
CA GLN A 850 -6.37 5.14 -31.38
C GLN A 850 -5.00 5.05 -30.73
N ARG A 851 -4.95 4.45 -29.54
CA ARG A 851 -3.72 4.19 -28.78
C ARG A 851 -3.41 2.70 -28.80
N VAL A 852 -2.14 2.35 -29.03
CA VAL A 852 -1.65 0.97 -28.99
C VAL A 852 -0.33 0.90 -28.25
N MET A 853 -0.04 -0.25 -27.67
CA MET A 853 1.25 -0.53 -27.05
C MET A 853 1.76 -1.91 -27.47
N LEU A 854 3.05 -1.98 -27.78
CA LEU A 854 3.75 -3.22 -28.11
C LEU A 854 4.80 -3.51 -27.05
N VAL A 855 4.76 -4.70 -26.46
CA VAL A 855 5.80 -5.18 -25.54
C VAL A 855 6.51 -6.39 -26.17
N GLY A 856 7.81 -6.25 -26.41
CA GLY A 856 8.68 -7.26 -27.00
C GLY A 856 9.14 -8.32 -26.00
N SER A 857 8.22 -8.91 -25.22
CA SER A 857 8.55 -9.97 -24.26
C SER A 857 7.30 -10.81 -24.04
N GLY A 858 7.33 -12.10 -24.37
CA GLY A 858 6.12 -12.93 -24.38
C GLY A 858 5.54 -13.24 -22.99
N GLY A 859 6.36 -13.25 -21.95
CA GLY A 859 5.97 -13.72 -20.62
C GLY A 859 6.09 -12.68 -19.50
N TRP A 860 6.25 -11.39 -19.82
CA TRP A 860 6.40 -10.34 -18.82
C TRP A 860 5.20 -10.17 -17.88
N LEU A 861 4.02 -10.64 -18.30
CA LEU A 861 2.78 -10.63 -17.52
C LEU A 861 2.53 -11.90 -16.70
N LEU A 862 3.37 -12.94 -16.87
CA LEU A 862 3.18 -14.20 -16.17
C LEU A 862 3.33 -13.99 -14.66
N THR A 863 2.54 -14.70 -13.85
CA THR A 863 2.64 -14.64 -12.38
C THR A 863 4.04 -15.01 -11.90
N SER A 864 4.69 -15.99 -12.54
CA SER A 864 6.11 -16.35 -12.29
C SER A 864 7.11 -15.22 -12.50
N VAL A 865 6.72 -14.13 -13.17
CA VAL A 865 7.55 -12.94 -13.40
C VAL A 865 7.04 -11.76 -12.58
N ALA A 866 5.74 -11.47 -12.65
CA ALA A 866 5.11 -10.29 -12.09
C ALA A 866 4.67 -10.43 -10.61
N ASP A 867 4.72 -11.64 -10.04
CA ASP A 867 4.49 -11.92 -8.63
C ASP A 867 5.68 -12.63 -7.97
N LEU A 868 6.84 -12.64 -8.63
CA LEU A 868 8.04 -13.22 -8.05
C LEU A 868 8.39 -12.44 -6.79
N SER A 869 8.47 -13.14 -5.66
CA SER A 869 8.60 -12.54 -4.34
C SER A 869 9.71 -13.18 -3.53
N ASP A 870 10.36 -12.38 -2.70
CA ASP A 870 11.36 -12.86 -1.74
C ASP A 870 10.86 -12.73 -0.30
N SER A 871 11.26 -13.68 0.55
CA SER A 871 11.00 -13.66 1.99
C SER A 871 11.96 -12.71 2.71
N LEU A 872 11.41 -11.83 3.54
CA LEU A 872 12.15 -10.78 4.27
C LEU A 872 12.47 -11.17 5.71
N GLY A 873 12.15 -12.41 6.08
CA GLY A 873 12.12 -12.86 7.47
C GLY A 873 10.96 -12.25 8.27
N GLY A 874 10.65 -12.85 9.42
CA GLY A 874 9.55 -12.39 10.28
C GLY A 874 8.16 -12.48 9.64
N GLY A 875 7.96 -13.43 8.72
CA GLY A 875 6.69 -13.64 8.02
C GLY A 875 6.33 -12.59 6.98
N ARG A 876 7.29 -11.74 6.57
CA ARG A 876 7.10 -10.71 5.55
C ARG A 876 7.69 -11.16 4.22
N THR A 877 7.10 -10.76 3.11
CA THR A 877 7.60 -11.03 1.76
C THR A 877 7.38 -9.78 0.90
N ALA A 878 8.09 -9.61 -0.20
CA ALA A 878 7.59 -8.71 -1.23
C ALA A 878 8.05 -9.04 -2.63
N LEU A 879 7.44 -8.34 -3.59
CA LEU A 879 7.77 -8.43 -5.00
C LEU A 879 9.22 -8.04 -5.26
N VAL A 880 9.91 -8.93 -5.97
CA VAL A 880 11.22 -8.68 -6.54
C VAL A 880 11.10 -7.70 -7.72
N ASN A 881 10.01 -7.79 -8.51
CA ASN A 881 9.81 -7.01 -9.73
C ASN A 881 8.47 -6.24 -9.73
N PRO A 882 8.28 -5.21 -8.88
CA PRO A 882 7.02 -4.47 -8.80
C PRO A 882 6.71 -3.68 -10.09
N GLY A 883 7.71 -3.40 -10.93
CA GLY A 883 7.55 -2.62 -12.15
C GLY A 883 6.66 -3.27 -13.21
N ASN A 884 6.57 -4.61 -13.26
CA ASN A 884 5.74 -5.30 -14.24
C ASN A 884 4.24 -5.00 -14.05
N ARG A 885 3.77 -5.01 -12.79
CA ARG A 885 2.37 -4.69 -12.47
C ARG A 885 2.07 -3.23 -12.77
N GLU A 886 2.94 -2.35 -12.32
CA GLU A 886 2.76 -0.91 -12.51
C GLU A 886 2.81 -0.54 -14.00
N MET A 887 3.65 -1.21 -14.78
CA MET A 887 3.67 -1.05 -16.24
C MET A 887 2.34 -1.46 -16.85
N LEU A 888 1.76 -2.61 -16.50
CA LEU A 888 0.44 -3.00 -17.01
C LEU A 888 -0.64 -1.98 -16.62
N LEU A 889 -0.72 -1.60 -15.35
CA LEU A 889 -1.73 -0.65 -14.85
C LEU A 889 -1.63 0.71 -15.57
N ALA A 890 -0.40 1.22 -15.73
CA ALA A 890 -0.15 2.47 -16.43
C ALA A 890 -0.51 2.37 -17.92
N SER A 891 -0.12 1.25 -18.56
CA SER A 891 -0.38 0.99 -19.97
C SER A 891 -1.88 0.96 -20.26
N VAL A 892 -2.65 0.23 -19.45
CA VAL A 892 -4.12 0.16 -19.59
C VAL A 892 -4.77 1.52 -19.37
N SER A 893 -4.31 2.28 -18.37
CA SER A 893 -4.82 3.63 -18.08
C SER A 893 -4.60 4.57 -19.26
N TRP A 894 -3.39 4.56 -19.83
CA TRP A 894 -3.05 5.36 -21.00
C TRP A 894 -3.84 4.92 -22.25
N LEU A 895 -3.94 3.61 -22.50
CA LEU A 895 -4.71 3.05 -23.62
C LEU A 895 -6.19 3.43 -23.55
N ALA A 896 -6.75 3.50 -22.34
CA ALA A 896 -8.13 3.92 -22.11
C ALA A 896 -8.36 5.44 -22.25
N GLY A 897 -7.32 6.24 -22.50
CA GLY A 897 -7.44 7.71 -22.51
C GLY A 897 -7.58 8.34 -21.12
N ARG A 898 -7.31 7.57 -20.06
CA ARG A 898 -7.54 7.95 -18.66
C ARG A 898 -6.23 8.27 -17.96
N GLU A 899 -5.64 9.40 -18.32
CA GLU A 899 -4.37 9.87 -17.76
C GLU A 899 -4.48 10.20 -16.27
N ASP A 900 -5.69 10.51 -15.78
CA ASP A 900 -6.01 10.64 -14.36
C ASP A 900 -5.78 9.34 -13.56
N LEU A 901 -5.81 8.17 -14.23
CA LEU A 901 -5.53 6.87 -13.61
C LEU A 901 -4.03 6.49 -13.64
N LEU A 902 -3.16 7.28 -14.28
CA LEU A 902 -1.73 6.97 -14.36
C LEU A 902 -1.01 7.04 -13.02
N ASP A 903 -1.51 7.82 -12.05
CA ASP A 903 -0.91 7.97 -10.72
C ASP A 903 -1.63 7.13 -9.63
N ALA A 904 -2.50 6.20 -10.04
CA ALA A 904 -3.40 5.46 -9.18
C ALA A 904 -2.82 4.22 -8.46
N GLY A 905 -1.57 3.82 -8.75
CA GLY A 905 -0.95 2.58 -8.25
C GLY A 905 0.00 2.80 -7.07
N LEU A 906 -0.13 1.94 -6.05
CA LEU A 906 0.51 2.10 -4.74
C LEU A 906 1.61 1.05 -4.47
N SER A 907 1.71 0.02 -5.31
CA SER A 907 2.53 -1.17 -5.03
C SER A 907 4.05 -0.93 -5.03
N GLY A 908 4.52 0.26 -5.43
CA GLY A 908 5.95 0.59 -5.53
C GLY A 908 6.52 1.58 -4.50
N ARG A 909 5.94 1.67 -3.30
CA ARG A 909 6.48 2.50 -2.19
C ARG A 909 7.36 1.69 -1.23
N GLU A 910 8.03 0.63 -1.72
CA GLU A 910 8.93 -0.17 -0.89
C GLU A 910 10.30 0.49 -0.71
N VAL A 911 10.85 0.34 0.50
CA VAL A 911 12.19 0.83 0.85
C VAL A 911 13.22 -0.09 0.20
N ALA A 912 14.28 0.49 -0.36
CA ALA A 912 15.38 -0.26 -0.96
C ALA A 912 15.98 -1.26 0.03
N ARG A 913 16.44 -2.40 -0.48
CA ARG A 913 16.91 -3.53 0.33
C ARG A 913 18.40 -3.72 0.20
N ILE A 914 18.97 -4.37 1.19
CA ILE A 914 20.38 -4.73 1.20
C ILE A 914 20.58 -5.92 0.26
N GLU A 915 21.34 -5.72 -0.81
CA GLU A 915 21.63 -6.73 -1.83
C GLU A 915 23.13 -7.07 -1.86
N GLY A 916 23.46 -8.34 -2.14
CA GLY A 916 24.84 -8.79 -2.30
C GLY A 916 25.65 -8.89 -1.00
N LEU A 917 24.99 -9.06 0.16
CA LEU A 917 25.64 -9.15 1.47
C LEU A 917 25.87 -10.61 1.90
N THR A 918 27.07 -11.14 1.70
CA THR A 918 27.38 -12.51 2.17
C THR A 918 27.48 -12.61 3.71
N PRO A 919 27.21 -13.78 4.33
CA PRO A 919 27.34 -13.97 5.78
C PRO A 919 28.75 -13.69 6.35
N ASN A 920 29.78 -13.88 5.53
CA ASN A 920 31.16 -13.54 5.89
C ASN A 920 31.38 -12.03 5.88
N MET A 921 30.88 -11.32 4.86
CA MET A 921 30.92 -9.85 4.80
C MET A 921 30.14 -9.23 5.95
N ARG A 922 28.95 -9.77 6.27
CA ARG A 922 28.16 -9.33 7.44
C ARG A 922 28.95 -9.45 8.74
N ARG A 923 29.63 -10.56 8.98
CA ARG A 923 30.50 -10.75 10.17
C ARG A 923 31.69 -9.80 10.18
N VAL A 924 32.33 -9.57 9.04
CA VAL A 924 33.45 -8.63 8.94
C VAL A 924 32.99 -7.22 9.25
N TRP A 925 31.86 -6.77 8.67
CA TRP A 925 31.25 -5.48 8.97
C TRP A 925 30.88 -5.35 10.44
N SER A 926 30.21 -6.36 11.00
CA SER A 926 29.74 -6.30 12.39
C SER A 926 30.87 -6.21 13.40
N VAL A 927 31.93 -7.01 13.24
CA VAL A 927 33.09 -6.99 14.13
C VAL A 927 33.91 -5.71 13.92
N SER A 928 34.21 -5.35 12.67
CA SER A 928 35.09 -4.23 12.36
C SER A 928 34.47 -2.89 12.75
N VAL A 929 33.22 -2.64 12.36
CA VAL A 929 32.54 -1.38 12.67
C VAL A 929 32.23 -1.28 14.16
N SER A 930 31.76 -2.35 14.81
CA SER A 930 31.53 -2.31 16.26
C SER A 930 32.82 -2.06 17.04
N ALA A 931 33.94 -2.69 16.63
CA ALA A 931 35.24 -2.43 17.24
C ALA A 931 35.71 -0.99 16.99
N ILE A 932 35.54 -0.44 15.79
CA ILE A 932 35.91 0.95 15.47
C ILE A 932 35.07 1.93 16.29
N LEU A 933 33.75 1.79 16.31
CA LEU A 933 32.85 2.70 17.03
C LEU A 933 33.04 2.62 18.56
N ALA A 934 33.52 1.49 19.08
CA ALA A 934 33.89 1.32 20.49
C ALA A 934 35.29 1.88 20.83
N LEU A 935 36.31 1.40 20.11
CA LEU A 935 37.71 1.59 20.46
C LEU A 935 38.29 2.90 19.94
N ALA A 936 37.83 3.42 18.80
CA ALA A 936 38.37 4.65 18.24
C ALA A 936 38.14 5.86 19.16
N PRO A 937 36.94 6.08 19.76
CA PRO A 937 36.75 7.12 20.75
C PRO A 937 37.67 6.95 21.97
N MET A 938 37.83 5.73 22.48
CA MET A 938 38.70 5.45 23.63
C MET A 938 40.17 5.70 23.33
N ALA A 939 40.66 5.29 22.16
CA ALA A 939 42.03 5.50 21.71
C ALA A 939 42.35 6.98 21.48
N LEU A 940 41.44 7.72 20.83
CA LEU A 940 41.56 9.17 20.65
C LEU A 940 41.58 9.89 22.02
N GLY A 941 40.69 9.50 22.93
CA GLY A 941 40.68 10.02 24.30
C GLY A 941 41.98 9.76 25.05
N ALA A 942 42.50 8.53 24.99
CA ALA A 942 43.78 8.17 25.61
C ALA A 942 44.94 9.00 25.03
N LEU A 943 44.97 9.22 23.72
CA LEU A 943 45.99 10.02 23.04
C LEU A 943 45.91 11.49 23.43
N VAL A 944 44.71 12.07 23.55
CA VAL A 944 44.50 13.45 24.03
C VAL A 944 44.98 13.60 25.47
N ILE A 945 44.62 12.66 26.36
CA ILE A 945 45.04 12.66 27.77
C ILE A 945 46.57 12.49 27.87
N GLN A 946 47.17 11.60 27.08
CA GLN A 946 48.61 11.38 27.06
C GLN A 946 49.37 12.60 26.54
N ARG A 947 48.93 13.23 25.44
CA ARG A 947 49.53 14.47 24.93
C ARG A 947 49.45 15.61 25.94
N ARG A 948 48.36 15.70 26.70
CA ARG A 948 48.23 16.66 27.80
C ARG A 948 49.25 16.36 28.91
N ARG A 949 49.35 15.11 29.38
CA ARG A 949 50.32 14.71 30.40
C ARG A 949 51.78 14.92 30.00
N ARG A 950 52.08 14.96 28.69
CA ARG A 950 53.42 15.28 28.17
C ARG A 950 53.70 16.79 28.04
N ARG A 951 52.66 17.64 28.07
CA ARG A 951 52.78 19.11 27.96
C ARG A 951 52.66 19.82 29.31
N ALA A 952 52.04 19.18 30.30
CA ALA A 952 52.02 19.58 31.70
C ALA A 952 53.22 18.96 32.40
#